data_AF-A0A9R1V9C7-F1
#
_entry.id   AF-A0A9R1V9C7-F1
#
_cell.length_a   1.000
_cell.length_b   1.000
_cell.length_c   1.000
_cell.angle_alpha   90.00
_cell.angle_beta   90.00
_cell.angle_gamma   90.00
#
_symmetry.space_group_name_H-M   'P 1'
#
loop_
_entity.id
_entity.type
_entity.pdbx_description
1 polymer ?
#
loop_
_entity_poly.entity_id
_entity_poly.type
_entity_poly.pdbx_seq_one_letter_code
_entity_poly.pdbx_strand_id
1 'polypeptide(L)'
;MGYKHHKKEDDLGERKRRQLAIRGVMIDSSWVDDPRRVKKEFQLYYQNLFMKKRMIWLLLFNIFMIIAPFQKAVMLLSSRLSLRSARASVLVNGSPSDEFQIQRGLRQGDHLSPFLFILVMEGLHVALLKAQTANVLPGISISEIDISHLFYADDVIIIWRWRFFHNAYLIWVKVVKAIYGPDSGCNSLSQRRGLIGPWNGVIRMLVQLKSRGLDLKFFCPIMIGDGNRTSFWRDVWKGDVPLATSFHRIFALGPHKSLTVCDRFLIGWDSALLRRTPRGGIEESQWVDFTSLMQEVSLHSHPDRLGWTIDAFDSFYVSSLITFLDTHMLLSGRSMTRWNSWVPIKVNILIWRLQLRSIPTRENLSLQGITMNSILCPICSNTVESLDHLFAGCNQLIEIWTRVAIGWGVQTPPMCYIDHLLSCPDSLSLKRGQHQAFDAVVTTCTILHLYIPIPNHPLFLELKKIKAKVFPSLPPPHLVPLASMAVSSPDATDKLHQASPLVNGVHKNQEEFDPSAPPPFKVADIRAAIPSHCWVKNPWRSLSYVLRDILVISALVAIAVIFKTSSWVWPIYWVAQGTMFWAIFVLGHDCVPLQLYFFLDLKSFSFSLVPILSGHGSFSDNPNLNSVVGHILHSSILVPYHGWRISHRTHHQNHGHVENDESWVPLSEKTYKTLDAPTKLLRFKVPFPLFAYPLYLWQRSPGKSGSHFNPYSDMFTPNERHYIVTSTLCWALMVANLAFLSIIIGPTLLFNLYGIPYLIFVMWLDFVTYLHHHGHEQKLPWYRGKEWSYLRGGLTTVDRDYGIFNNIHHDIGTHVIHHLFPQIPHYHLIEATMAAKSVLGDYYREPKKSGWIPVHLIDNLVKSIKQDHYVSDAGDVVYYQTDYRMLGKKME
;
A
#
# COMPACT_ATOMS: atom_id res chain seq x y z
N MET A 1 -40.95 36.62 -1.85
CA MET A 1 -41.50 35.46 -2.58
C MET A 1 -40.37 34.49 -2.94
N GLY A 2 -39.97 33.65 -1.98
CA GLY A 2 -38.96 32.61 -2.19
C GLY A 2 -39.62 31.24 -2.14
N TYR A 3 -39.95 30.67 -3.29
CA TYR A 3 -40.46 29.29 -3.42
C TYR A 3 -40.30 28.81 -4.86
N LYS A 4 -39.09 28.86 -5.43
CA LYS A 4 -38.76 28.17 -6.71
C LYS A 4 -37.39 27.50 -6.76
N HIS A 5 -36.49 27.73 -5.79
CA HIS A 5 -35.13 27.18 -5.85
C HIS A 5 -34.95 25.78 -5.22
N HIS A 6 -35.79 25.34 -4.27
CA HIS A 6 -35.60 24.03 -3.63
C HIS A 6 -36.05 22.82 -4.46
N LYS A 7 -36.95 22.99 -5.43
CA LYS A 7 -37.45 21.84 -6.22
C LYS A 7 -36.41 21.27 -7.21
N LYS A 8 -35.33 22.02 -7.50
CA LYS A 8 -34.26 21.57 -8.42
C LYS A 8 -33.16 20.76 -7.74
N GLU A 9 -32.94 20.92 -6.43
CA GLU A 9 -31.91 20.17 -5.70
C GLU A 9 -32.40 18.78 -5.25
N ASP A 10 -33.66 18.67 -4.81
CA ASP A 10 -34.26 17.36 -4.48
C ASP A 10 -34.41 16.46 -5.72
N ASP A 11 -34.75 17.05 -6.87
CA ASP A 11 -34.87 16.32 -8.14
C ASP A 11 -33.50 15.83 -8.65
N LEU A 12 -32.41 16.54 -8.29
CA LEU A 12 -31.03 16.12 -8.58
C LEU A 12 -30.57 14.97 -7.67
N GLY A 13 -30.96 15.02 -6.39
CA GLY A 13 -30.68 13.96 -5.40
C GLY A 13 -31.48 12.67 -5.64
N GLU A 14 -32.74 12.79 -6.07
CA GLU A 14 -33.54 11.65 -6.53
C GLU A 14 -33.06 11.11 -7.87
N ARG A 15 -32.68 11.97 -8.84
CA ARG A 15 -32.08 11.50 -10.11
C ARG A 15 -30.78 10.75 -9.91
N LYS A 16 -29.89 11.22 -9.01
CA LYS A 16 -28.67 10.49 -8.63
C LYS A 16 -28.98 9.15 -7.96
N ARG A 17 -29.98 9.06 -7.08
CA ARG A 17 -30.41 7.79 -6.47
C ARG A 17 -31.07 6.84 -7.48
N ARG A 18 -31.81 7.34 -8.47
CA ARG A 18 -32.41 6.54 -9.56
C ARG A 18 -31.41 6.09 -10.63
N GLN A 19 -30.30 6.81 -10.80
CA GLN A 19 -29.18 6.43 -11.70
C GLN A 19 -28.26 5.35 -11.10
N LEU A 20 -28.15 5.29 -9.77
CA LEU A 20 -27.30 4.32 -9.06
C LEU A 20 -28.07 3.08 -8.55
N ALA A 21 -29.35 2.95 -8.91
CA ALA A 21 -30.16 1.79 -8.55
C ALA A 21 -29.89 0.62 -9.51
N ILE A 22 -29.41 -0.50 -8.99
CA ILE A 22 -29.25 -1.83 -9.59
C ILE A 22 -30.61 -2.31 -10.12
N ARG A 23 -30.87 -2.17 -11.42
CA ARG A 23 -32.18 -2.49 -12.03
C ARG A 23 -32.39 -3.97 -12.33
N GLY A 24 -31.31 -4.75 -12.32
CA GLY A 24 -31.30 -6.16 -12.62
C GLY A 24 -29.89 -6.73 -12.47
N VAL A 25 -29.76 -8.03 -12.62
CA VAL A 25 -28.48 -8.76 -12.67
C VAL A 25 -28.61 -9.81 -13.75
N MET A 26 -27.55 -9.99 -14.53
CA MET A 26 -27.47 -11.10 -15.45
C MET A 26 -27.15 -12.39 -14.69
N ILE A 27 -28.00 -13.40 -14.87
CA ILE A 27 -27.81 -14.76 -14.35
C ILE A 27 -27.81 -15.69 -15.56
N ASP A 28 -26.74 -16.46 -15.73
CA ASP A 28 -26.57 -17.41 -16.85
C ASP A 28 -26.95 -16.80 -18.22
N SER A 29 -26.49 -15.56 -18.47
CA SER A 29 -26.74 -14.80 -19.69
C SER A 29 -28.21 -14.38 -19.96
N SER A 30 -29.08 -14.47 -18.94
CA SER A 30 -30.43 -13.90 -18.96
C SER A 30 -30.53 -12.70 -18.04
N TRP A 31 -31.07 -11.58 -18.54
CA TRP A 31 -31.31 -10.40 -17.70
C TRP A 31 -32.47 -10.69 -16.76
N VAL A 32 -32.17 -10.64 -15.46
CA VAL A 32 -33.17 -10.78 -14.42
C VAL A 32 -33.30 -9.42 -13.74
N ASP A 33 -34.42 -8.77 -13.98
CA ASP A 33 -34.81 -7.51 -13.34
C ASP A 33 -35.78 -7.72 -12.18
N ASP A 34 -36.30 -8.93 -11.99
CA ASP A 34 -37.08 -9.29 -10.80
C ASP A 34 -36.27 -8.99 -9.53
N PRO A 35 -36.68 -7.99 -8.73
CA PRO A 35 -35.87 -7.51 -7.61
C PRO A 35 -35.55 -8.58 -6.57
N ARG A 36 -36.41 -9.60 -6.43
CA ARG A 36 -36.20 -10.71 -5.49
C ARG A 36 -35.07 -11.61 -5.95
N ARG A 37 -35.08 -11.99 -7.22
CA ARG A 37 -34.05 -12.82 -7.81
C ARG A 37 -32.72 -12.07 -7.93
N VAL A 38 -32.77 -10.77 -8.22
CA VAL A 38 -31.59 -9.88 -8.21
C VAL A 38 -30.85 -9.88 -6.89
N LYS A 39 -31.58 -9.71 -5.79
CA LYS A 39 -30.99 -9.76 -4.44
C LYS A 39 -30.37 -11.10 -4.11
N LYS A 40 -31.01 -12.20 -4.51
CA LYS A 40 -30.56 -13.56 -4.23
C LYS A 40 -29.20 -13.87 -4.87
N GLU A 41 -28.92 -13.30 -6.02
CA GLU A 41 -27.64 -13.49 -6.72
C GLU A 41 -26.50 -12.71 -6.11
N PHE A 42 -26.73 -11.43 -5.78
CA PHE A 42 -25.75 -10.64 -5.04
C PHE A 42 -25.38 -11.33 -3.72
N GLN A 43 -26.37 -11.90 -3.03
CA GLN A 43 -26.13 -12.70 -1.84
C GLN A 43 -25.21 -13.91 -2.12
N LEU A 44 -25.53 -14.73 -3.12
CA LEU A 44 -24.75 -15.92 -3.48
C LEU A 44 -23.31 -15.59 -3.89
N TYR A 45 -23.11 -14.49 -4.62
CA TYR A 45 -21.80 -14.02 -5.05
C TYR A 45 -20.88 -13.69 -3.88
N TYR A 46 -21.33 -12.82 -2.97
CA TYR A 46 -20.53 -12.44 -1.81
C TYR A 46 -20.36 -13.60 -0.84
N GLN A 47 -21.36 -14.49 -0.71
CA GLN A 47 -21.23 -15.71 0.07
C GLN A 47 -20.04 -16.56 -0.39
N ASN A 48 -19.87 -16.77 -1.70
CA ASN A 48 -18.78 -17.58 -2.22
C ASN A 48 -17.38 -16.96 -2.01
N LEU A 49 -17.27 -15.63 -2.10
CA LEU A 49 -16.02 -14.87 -1.87
C LEU A 49 -15.46 -15.07 -0.46
N PHE A 50 -16.36 -15.18 0.52
CA PHE A 50 -15.99 -15.39 1.92
C PHE A 50 -15.87 -16.87 2.33
N MET A 51 -16.01 -17.84 1.41
CA MET A 51 -15.97 -19.29 1.70
C MET A 51 -14.66 -20.02 1.29
N LYS A 52 -13.80 -19.46 0.42
CA LYS A 52 -12.56 -20.15 -0.06
C LYS A 52 -11.43 -20.19 1.00
N LYS A 53 -11.07 -21.40 1.48
CA LYS A 53 -9.97 -21.67 2.45
C LYS A 53 -8.57 -21.51 1.82
N ARG A 54 -7.71 -20.61 2.34
CA ARG A 54 -6.23 -20.70 2.22
C ARG A 54 -5.48 -20.00 3.38
N MET A 55 -4.54 -20.75 3.96
CA MET A 55 -3.31 -20.46 4.73
C MET A 55 -3.18 -19.43 5.87
N ILE A 56 -4.06 -18.44 6.06
CA ILE A 56 -3.94 -17.51 7.21
C ILE A 56 -4.32 -18.17 8.55
N TRP A 57 -5.28 -19.10 8.50
CA TRP A 57 -5.83 -19.71 9.72
C TRP A 57 -4.95 -20.80 10.33
N LEU A 58 -4.15 -21.53 9.54
CA LEU A 58 -3.16 -22.48 10.04
C LEU A 58 -2.02 -21.75 10.78
N LEU A 59 -1.59 -20.60 10.26
CA LEU A 59 -0.63 -19.72 10.92
C LEU A 59 -1.19 -19.17 12.23
N LEU A 60 -2.46 -18.74 12.24
CA LEU A 60 -3.18 -18.31 13.44
C LEU A 60 -3.29 -19.43 14.49
N PHE A 61 -3.68 -20.63 14.07
CA PHE A 61 -3.77 -21.80 14.97
C PHE A 61 -2.42 -22.15 15.58
N ASN A 62 -1.33 -22.09 14.81
CA ASN A 62 0.03 -22.33 15.31
C ASN A 62 0.50 -21.24 16.29
N ILE A 63 0.11 -19.98 16.07
CA ILE A 63 0.38 -18.86 16.98
C ILE A 63 -0.45 -18.97 18.27
N PHE A 64 -1.71 -19.41 18.20
CA PHE A 64 -2.60 -19.58 19.36
C PHE A 64 -2.21 -20.74 20.29
N MET A 65 -1.38 -21.68 19.81
CA MET A 65 -0.81 -22.73 20.66
C MET A 65 0.18 -22.20 21.71
N ILE A 66 0.60 -20.93 21.60
CA ILE A 66 1.66 -20.30 22.41
C ILE A 66 1.08 -19.50 23.62
N ILE A 67 -0.25 -19.32 23.74
CA ILE A 67 -0.93 -18.47 24.77
C ILE A 67 -1.54 -19.30 25.93
N ALA A 68 -1.69 -18.71 27.13
CA ALA A 68 -2.16 -19.33 28.38
C ALA A 68 -3.57 -19.99 28.31
N PRO A 69 -3.88 -21.01 29.15
CA PRO A 69 -4.98 -21.96 28.91
C PRO A 69 -6.41 -21.38 28.91
N PHE A 70 -6.74 -20.46 29.82
CA PHE A 70 -8.07 -19.83 29.90
C PHE A 70 -8.31 -18.88 28.72
N GLN A 71 -7.32 -18.06 28.39
CA GLN A 71 -7.32 -17.18 27.22
C GLN A 71 -7.39 -17.99 25.92
N LYS A 72 -6.64 -19.10 25.84
CA LYS A 72 -6.68 -20.05 24.73
C LYS A 72 -8.08 -20.66 24.54
N ALA A 73 -8.77 -21.05 25.62
CA ALA A 73 -10.12 -21.58 25.55
C ALA A 73 -11.14 -20.52 25.10
N VAL A 74 -11.10 -19.31 25.68
CA VAL A 74 -11.97 -18.19 25.30
C VAL A 74 -11.70 -17.75 23.85
N MET A 75 -10.44 -17.76 23.39
CA MET A 75 -10.03 -17.37 22.03
C MET A 75 -10.34 -18.44 20.98
N LEU A 76 -10.19 -19.73 21.30
CA LEU A 76 -10.67 -20.84 20.44
C LEU A 76 -12.19 -20.81 20.33
N LEU A 77 -12.90 -20.46 21.41
CA LEU A 77 -14.35 -20.41 21.43
C LEU A 77 -14.90 -19.17 20.70
N SER A 78 -14.32 -17.98 20.93
CA SER A 78 -14.71 -16.72 20.25
C SER A 78 -14.31 -16.70 18.77
N SER A 79 -13.16 -17.27 18.40
CA SER A 79 -12.83 -17.49 16.99
C SER A 79 -13.78 -18.52 16.36
N ARG A 80 -14.04 -19.68 16.98
CA ARG A 80 -14.99 -20.67 16.44
C ARG A 80 -16.44 -20.18 16.36
N LEU A 81 -16.89 -19.33 17.29
CA LEU A 81 -18.23 -18.73 17.30
C LEU A 81 -18.34 -17.59 16.30
N SER A 82 -17.39 -16.65 16.25
CA SER A 82 -17.34 -15.59 15.22
C SER A 82 -17.28 -16.18 13.80
N LEU A 83 -16.52 -17.27 13.62
CA LEU A 83 -16.47 -18.05 12.36
C LEU A 83 -17.78 -18.80 12.05
N ARG A 84 -18.65 -19.06 13.04
CA ARG A 84 -19.94 -19.75 12.87
C ARG A 84 -21.16 -18.84 12.79
N SER A 85 -21.14 -17.68 13.44
CA SER A 85 -22.28 -16.76 13.55
C SER A 85 -22.16 -15.49 12.72
N ALA A 86 -20.98 -15.14 12.19
CA ALA A 86 -20.83 -13.96 11.36
C ALA A 86 -21.62 -14.13 10.05
N ARG A 87 -22.77 -13.44 9.98
CA ARG A 87 -23.55 -13.32 8.76
C ARG A 87 -23.44 -11.92 8.16
N ALA A 88 -23.47 -11.87 6.83
CA ALA A 88 -23.55 -10.64 6.08
C ALA A 88 -24.78 -10.68 5.17
N SER A 89 -25.31 -9.50 4.89
CA SER A 89 -26.36 -9.26 3.91
C SER A 89 -25.85 -8.18 2.96
N VAL A 90 -26.23 -8.27 1.69
CA VAL A 90 -25.85 -7.30 0.67
C VAL A 90 -26.99 -6.31 0.50
N LEU A 91 -26.72 -5.02 0.64
CA LEU A 91 -27.69 -3.97 0.35
C LEU A 91 -27.77 -3.76 -1.16
N VAL A 92 -28.90 -4.12 -1.76
CA VAL A 92 -29.19 -3.87 -3.17
C VAL A 92 -30.24 -2.78 -3.26
N ASN A 93 -29.89 -1.62 -3.81
CA ASN A 93 -30.73 -0.41 -3.88
C ASN A 93 -31.25 0.07 -2.52
N GLY A 94 -30.44 -0.08 -1.48
CA GLY A 94 -30.82 0.27 -0.11
C GLY A 94 -31.72 -0.77 0.57
N SER A 95 -32.03 -1.89 -0.09
CA SER A 95 -32.85 -2.97 0.47
C SER A 95 -32.00 -4.24 0.66
N PRO A 96 -31.93 -4.82 1.87
CA PRO A 96 -31.02 -5.94 2.18
C PRO A 96 -31.45 -7.25 1.50
N SER A 97 -30.47 -8.11 1.20
CA SER A 97 -30.64 -9.51 0.82
C SER A 97 -30.77 -10.41 2.05
N ASP A 98 -31.04 -11.71 1.85
CA ASP A 98 -30.97 -12.68 2.95
C ASP A 98 -29.51 -12.83 3.44
N GLU A 99 -29.36 -13.31 4.67
CA GLU A 99 -28.07 -13.36 5.37
C GLU A 99 -27.25 -14.63 5.09
N PHE A 100 -25.96 -14.48 4.78
CA PHE A 100 -25.03 -15.59 4.50
C PHE A 100 -23.79 -15.56 5.41
N GLN A 101 -23.15 -16.71 5.62
CA GLN A 101 -22.05 -16.88 6.59
C GLN A 101 -20.65 -16.57 6.02
N ILE A 102 -19.78 -15.94 6.80
CA ILE A 102 -18.40 -15.55 6.44
C ILE A 102 -17.38 -16.55 6.99
N GLN A 103 -16.47 -17.09 6.15
CA GLN A 103 -15.46 -18.09 6.55
C GLN A 103 -13.98 -17.69 6.28
N ARG A 104 -13.69 -16.49 5.75
CA ARG A 104 -12.33 -16.02 5.40
C ARG A 104 -12.05 -14.60 5.95
N GLY A 105 -10.87 -14.44 6.54
CA GLY A 105 -10.40 -13.17 7.12
C GLY A 105 -11.17 -12.72 8.35
N LEU A 106 -10.81 -11.55 8.87
CA LEU A 106 -11.57 -10.83 9.88
C LEU A 106 -12.39 -9.75 9.14
N ARG A 107 -13.69 -9.68 9.39
CA ARG A 107 -14.61 -8.74 8.71
C ARG A 107 -14.28 -7.29 9.09
N GLN A 108 -13.85 -6.47 8.15
CA GLN A 108 -13.72 -5.03 8.41
C GLN A 108 -15.10 -4.42 8.71
N GLY A 109 -15.17 -3.60 9.77
CA GLY A 109 -16.43 -3.08 10.32
C GLY A 109 -17.14 -4.00 11.30
N ASP A 110 -16.69 -5.26 11.47
CA ASP A 110 -17.07 -6.08 12.62
C ASP A 110 -16.34 -5.59 13.86
N HIS A 111 -17.09 -5.42 14.94
CA HIS A 111 -16.59 -4.88 16.20
C HIS A 111 -15.49 -5.76 16.82
N LEU A 112 -15.43 -7.06 16.47
CA LEU A 112 -14.45 -8.03 16.98
C LEU A 112 -13.23 -8.21 16.08
N SER A 113 -13.31 -7.80 14.82
CA SER A 113 -12.24 -8.01 13.83
C SER A 113 -10.96 -7.22 14.12
N PRO A 114 -11.03 -5.95 14.59
CA PRO A 114 -9.86 -5.26 15.12
C PRO A 114 -9.24 -6.02 16.31
N PHE A 115 -10.06 -6.54 17.22
CA PHE A 115 -9.59 -7.28 18.39
C PHE A 115 -8.84 -8.57 18.00
N LEU A 116 -9.40 -9.35 17.07
CA LEU A 116 -8.77 -10.58 16.57
C LEU A 116 -7.49 -10.30 15.78
N PHE A 117 -7.41 -9.19 15.05
CA PHE A 117 -6.21 -8.77 14.32
C PHE A 117 -5.07 -8.39 15.28
N ILE A 118 -5.40 -7.63 16.33
CA ILE A 118 -4.47 -7.24 17.40
C ILE A 118 -3.91 -8.49 18.11
N LEU A 119 -4.70 -9.53 18.30
CA LEU A 119 -4.23 -10.80 18.89
C LEU A 119 -3.23 -11.54 17.99
N VAL A 120 -3.32 -11.37 16.67
CA VAL A 120 -2.30 -11.90 15.73
C VAL A 120 -0.98 -11.16 15.88
N MET A 121 -1.06 -9.83 16.02
CA MET A 121 0.10 -8.96 16.20
C MET A 121 0.82 -9.23 17.53
N GLU A 122 0.07 -9.57 18.59
CA GLU A 122 0.63 -10.02 19.87
C GLU A 122 1.40 -11.34 19.72
N GLY A 123 0.87 -12.28 18.93
CA GLY A 123 1.57 -13.51 18.60
C GLY A 123 2.87 -13.30 17.82
N LEU A 124 2.89 -12.30 16.93
CA LEU A 124 4.09 -11.87 16.22
C LEU A 124 5.10 -11.19 17.14
N HIS A 125 4.66 -10.38 18.10
CA HIS A 125 5.50 -9.79 19.15
C HIS A 125 6.23 -10.86 19.96
N VAL A 126 5.52 -11.90 20.40
CA VAL A 126 6.13 -13.05 21.12
C VAL A 126 7.15 -13.80 20.25
N ALA A 127 6.91 -13.92 18.94
CA ALA A 127 7.87 -14.55 18.03
C ALA A 127 9.15 -13.71 17.85
N LEU A 128 9.04 -12.38 17.76
CA LEU A 128 10.19 -11.47 17.68
C LEU A 128 10.98 -11.42 19.00
N LEU A 129 10.31 -11.51 20.15
CA LEU A 129 10.97 -11.67 21.45
C LEU A 129 11.77 -12.98 21.51
N LYS A 130 11.23 -14.11 21.02
CA LYS A 130 11.99 -15.37 20.94
C LYS A 130 13.21 -15.27 20.02
N ALA A 131 13.09 -14.55 18.89
CA ALA A 131 14.22 -14.29 17.99
C ALA A 131 15.31 -13.41 18.64
N GLN A 132 14.90 -12.47 19.49
CA GLN A 132 15.80 -11.66 20.32
C GLN A 132 16.49 -12.52 21.40
N THR A 133 15.77 -13.41 22.10
CA THR A 133 16.37 -14.33 23.09
C THR A 133 17.35 -15.33 22.46
N ALA A 134 17.11 -15.71 21.19
CA ALA A 134 18.05 -16.50 20.38
C ALA A 134 19.22 -15.68 19.79
N ASN A 135 19.31 -14.39 20.14
CA ASN A 135 20.32 -13.42 19.69
C ASN A 135 20.41 -13.20 18.16
N VAL A 136 19.31 -13.50 17.44
CA VAL A 136 19.19 -13.28 15.99
C VAL A 136 18.85 -11.81 15.67
N LEU A 137 18.22 -11.10 16.61
CA LEU A 137 17.80 -9.70 16.53
C LEU A 137 18.21 -8.95 17.82
N PRO A 138 19.46 -8.47 17.92
CA PRO A 138 19.97 -7.88 19.16
C PRO A 138 19.35 -6.49 19.41
N GLY A 139 18.72 -6.32 20.56
CA GLY A 139 18.05 -5.09 20.98
C GLY A 139 19.00 -4.06 21.61
N ILE A 140 18.45 -2.90 21.98
CA ILE A 140 19.13 -1.95 22.85
C ILE A 140 18.93 -2.44 24.29
N SER A 141 20.03 -2.81 24.95
CA SER A 141 20.03 -3.20 26.35
C SER A 141 19.99 -1.96 27.23
N ILE A 142 18.93 -1.83 28.02
CA ILE A 142 18.76 -0.75 29.00
C ILE A 142 18.43 -1.44 30.33
N SER A 143 19.43 -1.54 31.20
CA SER A 143 19.37 -2.35 32.44
C SER A 143 19.08 -3.84 32.16
N GLU A 144 18.23 -4.51 32.94
CA GLU A 144 17.89 -5.94 32.74
C GLU A 144 16.93 -6.22 31.56
N ILE A 145 16.58 -5.21 30.76
CA ILE A 145 15.58 -5.34 29.67
C ILE A 145 16.18 -4.89 28.34
N ASP A 146 16.12 -5.80 27.36
CA ASP A 146 16.53 -5.54 25.98
C ASP A 146 15.32 -5.14 25.12
N ILE A 147 15.39 -3.98 24.45
CA ILE A 147 14.31 -3.47 23.59
C ILE A 147 14.76 -3.50 22.13
N SER A 148 14.15 -4.38 21.32
CA SER A 148 14.50 -4.57 19.90
C SER A 148 13.48 -4.00 18.92
N HIS A 149 12.20 -3.94 19.27
CA HIS A 149 11.11 -3.52 18.38
C HIS A 149 9.92 -2.93 19.16
N LEU A 150 9.12 -2.09 18.48
CA LEU A 150 7.91 -1.46 19.00
C LEU A 150 6.77 -1.62 17.99
N PHE A 151 5.61 -2.10 18.42
CA PHE A 151 4.42 -2.29 17.56
C PHE A 151 3.45 -1.10 17.64
N TYR A 152 2.88 -0.75 16.49
CA TYR A 152 1.71 0.13 16.32
C TYR A 152 0.57 -0.68 15.67
N ALA A 153 -0.59 -0.05 15.43
CA ALA A 153 -1.77 -0.75 14.90
C ALA A 153 -1.48 -1.45 13.55
N ASP A 154 -0.74 -0.78 12.64
CA ASP A 154 -0.42 -1.30 11.31
C ASP A 154 1.10 -1.32 11.01
N ASP A 155 1.94 -0.75 11.90
CA ASP A 155 3.38 -0.50 11.69
C ASP A 155 4.26 -1.08 12.82
N VAL A 156 5.56 -1.27 12.55
CA VAL A 156 6.58 -1.74 13.52
C VAL A 156 7.84 -0.87 13.43
N ILE A 157 8.32 -0.33 14.55
CA ILE A 157 9.52 0.52 14.67
C ILE A 157 10.68 -0.21 15.37
N ILE A 158 11.92 0.05 14.91
CA ILE A 158 13.18 -0.54 15.41
C ILE A 158 14.17 0.63 15.71
N ILE A 159 14.76 0.75 16.94
CA ILE A 159 15.32 2.01 17.55
C ILE A 159 16.87 2.20 17.42
N TRP A 160 17.40 3.45 17.20
CA TRP A 160 18.86 3.76 16.96
C TRP A 160 19.53 5.09 17.54
N ARG A 161 18.83 6.10 18.12
CA ARG A 161 19.38 7.49 18.43
C ARG A 161 20.45 7.60 19.54
N TRP A 162 20.35 6.83 20.62
CA TRP A 162 21.25 6.90 21.79
C TRP A 162 22.73 6.69 21.41
N ARG A 163 22.99 5.86 20.40
CA ARG A 163 24.34 5.57 19.88
C ARG A 163 25.02 6.77 19.20
N PHE A 164 24.29 7.84 18.81
CA PHE A 164 24.91 9.00 18.17
C PHE A 164 25.84 9.77 19.12
N PHE A 165 25.37 10.04 20.33
CA PHE A 165 26.10 10.82 21.34
C PHE A 165 27.14 9.98 22.09
N HIS A 166 26.93 8.67 22.18
CA HIS A 166 27.81 7.76 22.95
C HIS A 166 28.95 7.17 22.12
N ASN A 167 28.78 7.00 20.80
CA ASN A 167 29.73 6.25 19.98
C ASN A 167 30.34 7.11 18.87
N ALA A 168 31.06 8.18 19.26
CA ALA A 168 31.69 9.15 18.35
C ALA A 168 32.68 8.52 17.33
N TYR A 169 33.14 7.29 17.58
CA TYR A 169 34.07 6.56 16.73
C TYR A 169 33.39 5.83 15.57
N LEU A 170 32.07 5.61 15.62
CA LEU A 170 31.35 4.85 14.61
C LEU A 170 31.25 5.62 13.29
N ILE A 171 31.39 4.89 12.18
CA ILE A 171 31.41 5.42 10.81
C ILE A 171 30.19 6.29 10.53
N TRP A 172 28.99 5.84 10.91
CA TRP A 172 27.76 6.60 10.66
C TRP A 172 27.70 7.92 11.45
N VAL A 173 28.30 7.99 12.66
CA VAL A 173 28.40 9.23 13.45
C VAL A 173 29.38 10.21 12.80
N LYS A 174 30.53 9.69 12.31
CA LYS A 174 31.51 10.48 11.54
C LYS A 174 30.91 11.02 10.24
N VAL A 175 30.10 10.22 9.54
CA VAL A 175 29.38 10.61 8.32
C VAL A 175 28.39 11.73 8.62
N VAL A 176 27.60 11.64 9.69
CA VAL A 176 26.66 12.70 10.08
C VAL A 176 27.40 13.99 10.48
N LYS A 177 28.49 13.93 11.25
CA LYS A 177 29.32 15.11 11.57
C LYS A 177 29.99 15.72 10.34
N ALA A 178 30.42 14.90 9.38
CA ALA A 178 31.00 15.37 8.12
C ALA A 178 29.97 16.10 7.25
N ILE A 179 28.72 15.63 7.23
CA ILE A 179 27.64 16.22 6.42
C ILE A 179 27.07 17.49 7.09
N TYR A 180 26.87 17.47 8.41
CA TYR A 180 26.13 18.51 9.15
C TYR A 180 27.00 19.41 10.06
N GLY A 181 28.32 19.22 10.06
CA GLY A 181 29.28 20.00 10.86
C GLY A 181 29.58 19.40 12.25
N PRO A 182 30.54 19.98 13.00
CA PRO A 182 31.01 19.45 14.29
C PRO A 182 29.90 19.27 15.32
N ASP A 183 29.00 20.27 15.39
CA ASP A 183 27.82 20.27 16.25
C ASP A 183 26.61 19.55 15.64
N SER A 184 26.76 18.99 14.43
CA SER A 184 25.74 18.21 13.72
C SER A 184 24.39 18.94 13.51
N GLY A 185 24.41 20.28 13.57
CA GLY A 185 23.23 21.15 13.52
C GLY A 185 22.48 21.33 14.85
N CYS A 186 23.00 20.82 15.98
CA CYS A 186 22.33 20.84 17.29
C CYS A 186 22.39 22.19 18.04
N ASN A 187 23.35 23.06 17.70
CA ASN A 187 23.61 24.32 18.42
C ASN A 187 23.42 25.59 17.58
N SER A 188 23.61 25.55 16.26
CA SER A 188 23.49 26.75 15.43
C SER A 188 22.16 26.80 14.69
N LEU A 189 21.43 27.90 14.90
CA LEU A 189 20.25 28.29 14.13
C LEU A 189 20.58 28.61 12.65
N SER A 190 21.85 28.53 12.25
CA SER A 190 22.27 28.62 10.85
C SER A 190 21.97 27.31 10.12
N GLN A 191 20.70 27.15 9.75
CA GLN A 191 20.27 26.27 8.67
C GLN A 191 21.23 26.43 7.48
N ARG A 192 22.08 25.43 7.22
CA ARG A 192 22.57 25.21 5.86
C ARG A 192 21.35 24.77 5.04
N ARG A 193 20.68 25.74 4.42
CA ARG A 193 19.59 25.50 3.47
C ARG A 193 20.13 24.57 2.37
N GLY A 194 19.57 23.35 2.26
CA GLY A 194 19.84 22.47 1.13
C GLY A 194 19.94 20.96 1.41
N LEU A 195 20.08 20.50 2.66
CA LEU A 195 20.21 19.06 2.94
C LEU A 195 18.87 18.43 3.36
N ILE A 196 18.33 17.55 2.50
CA ILE A 196 17.13 16.73 2.77
C ILE A 196 17.61 15.35 3.25
N GLY A 197 17.21 14.95 4.45
CA GLY A 197 17.54 13.64 5.02
C GLY A 197 16.91 13.41 6.40
N PRO A 198 16.83 12.15 6.86
CA PRO A 198 16.16 11.76 8.10
C PRO A 198 16.72 12.47 9.34
N TRP A 199 18.02 12.80 9.37
CA TRP A 199 18.65 13.56 10.46
C TRP A 199 18.07 14.98 10.60
N ASN A 200 17.74 15.65 9.48
CA ASN A 200 17.17 16.99 9.50
C ASN A 200 15.70 17.00 10.00
N GLY A 201 14.97 15.89 9.81
CA GLY A 201 13.64 15.70 10.40
C GLY A 201 13.71 15.62 11.93
N VAL A 202 14.71 14.89 12.44
CA VAL A 202 14.97 14.77 13.88
C VAL A 202 15.36 16.12 14.50
N ILE A 203 16.19 16.94 13.84
CA ILE A 203 16.58 18.27 14.34
C ILE A 203 15.39 19.25 14.39
N ARG A 204 14.52 19.25 13.38
CA ARG A 204 13.32 20.14 13.36
C ARG A 204 12.37 19.87 14.52
N MET A 205 12.14 18.61 14.85
CA MET A 205 11.31 18.21 15.98
C MET A 205 11.87 18.78 17.30
N LEU A 206 13.19 18.74 17.49
CA LEU A 206 13.84 19.26 18.71
C LEU A 206 13.72 20.79 18.83
N VAL A 207 13.84 21.52 17.71
CA VAL A 207 13.63 22.97 17.69
C VAL A 207 12.18 23.33 18.04
N GLN A 208 11.23 22.53 17.57
CA GLN A 208 9.80 22.73 17.86
C GLN A 208 9.48 22.50 19.35
N LEU A 209 10.07 21.49 19.99
CA LEU A 209 9.92 21.28 21.44
C LEU A 209 10.50 22.44 22.25
N LYS A 210 11.70 22.92 21.89
CA LYS A 210 12.32 24.10 22.50
C LYS A 210 11.45 25.35 22.36
N SER A 211 10.79 25.55 21.21
CA SER A 211 9.88 26.69 21.00
C SER A 211 8.62 26.65 21.86
N ARG A 212 8.27 25.49 22.44
CA ARG A 212 7.13 25.29 23.35
C ARG A 212 7.55 25.33 24.83
N GLY A 213 8.73 25.85 25.14
CA GLY A 213 9.24 25.95 26.51
C GLY A 213 9.89 24.67 27.04
N LEU A 214 10.06 23.63 26.20
CA LEU A 214 10.67 22.36 26.59
C LEU A 214 12.04 22.22 25.92
N ASP A 215 13.07 22.83 26.51
CA ASP A 215 14.45 22.63 26.08
C ASP A 215 15.03 21.35 26.70
N LEU A 216 15.08 20.27 25.92
CA LEU A 216 15.61 18.98 26.37
C LEU A 216 17.07 19.05 26.83
N LYS A 217 17.84 20.10 26.48
CA LYS A 217 19.19 20.30 27.01
C LYS A 217 19.21 20.68 28.49
N PHE A 218 18.16 21.34 28.99
CA PHE A 218 18.04 21.70 30.39
C PHE A 218 17.94 20.46 31.28
N PHE A 219 17.32 19.39 30.78
CA PHE A 219 17.16 18.14 31.50
C PHE A 219 18.37 17.20 31.41
N CYS A 220 19.42 17.62 30.68
CA CYS A 220 20.62 16.83 30.41
C CYS A 220 21.91 17.62 30.76
N PRO A 221 22.15 17.97 32.04
CA PRO A 221 23.34 18.74 32.43
C PRO A 221 24.62 17.93 32.23
N ILE A 222 25.75 18.61 32.01
CA ILE A 222 27.05 17.95 31.99
C ILE A 222 27.51 17.73 33.42
N MET A 223 27.71 16.46 33.79
CA MET A 223 28.28 16.04 35.05
C MET A 223 29.78 15.80 34.83
N ILE A 224 30.60 16.68 35.40
CA ILE A 224 32.05 16.61 35.26
C ILE A 224 32.61 15.36 35.93
N GLY A 225 33.44 14.64 35.18
CA GLY A 225 34.31 13.57 35.67
C GLY A 225 35.75 14.01 35.58
N ASP A 226 36.46 13.53 34.54
CA ASP A 226 37.86 13.82 34.28
C ASP A 226 38.10 15.19 33.65
N GLY A 227 37.05 15.88 33.19
CA GLY A 227 37.08 17.23 32.66
C GLY A 227 37.73 17.37 31.29
N ASN A 228 38.14 16.27 30.65
CA ASN A 228 38.91 16.27 29.40
C ASN A 228 38.04 16.57 28.16
N ARG A 229 36.72 16.46 28.28
CA ARG A 229 35.80 16.57 27.14
C ARG A 229 34.89 17.80 27.21
N THR A 230 35.00 18.56 28.29
CA THR A 230 34.11 19.69 28.58
C THR A 230 34.89 21.00 28.53
N SER A 231 34.37 21.98 27.80
CA SER A 231 34.96 23.32 27.71
C SER A 231 34.74 24.11 28.99
N PHE A 232 35.81 24.63 29.59
CA PHE A 232 35.74 25.35 30.85
C PHE A 232 34.85 26.60 30.79
N TRP A 233 34.93 27.37 29.70
CA TRP A 233 34.22 28.65 29.60
C TRP A 233 32.88 28.58 28.88
N ARG A 234 32.74 27.64 27.94
CA ARG A 234 31.64 27.66 26.95
C ARG A 234 30.54 26.65 27.22
N ASP A 235 30.85 25.56 27.90
CA ASP A 235 29.86 24.55 28.26
C ASP A 235 29.22 24.87 29.62
N VAL A 236 27.97 24.49 29.80
CA VAL A 236 27.24 24.62 31.08
C VAL A 236 27.52 23.38 31.90
N TRP A 237 28.61 23.42 32.65
CA TRP A 237 29.04 22.30 33.49
C TRP A 237 29.00 22.63 34.99
N LYS A 238 28.87 23.91 35.36
CA LYS A 238 28.62 24.39 36.73
C LYS A 238 27.80 25.68 36.66
N GLY A 239 26.68 25.72 37.39
CA GLY A 239 25.68 26.78 37.31
C GLY A 239 24.71 26.63 36.14
N ASP A 240 23.83 27.61 35.93
CA ASP A 240 22.74 27.54 34.94
C ASP A 240 23.13 28.05 33.55
N VAL A 241 24.21 28.82 33.45
CA VAL A 241 24.71 29.40 32.20
C VAL A 241 26.24 29.27 32.10
N PRO A 242 26.84 29.36 30.90
CA PRO A 242 28.28 29.21 30.76
C PRO A 242 29.05 30.23 31.61
N LEU A 243 30.19 29.81 32.18
CA LEU A 243 31.01 30.68 33.03
C LEU A 243 31.49 31.94 32.30
N ALA A 244 31.64 31.89 30.97
CA ALA A 244 31.98 33.08 30.17
C ALA A 244 30.87 34.15 30.19
N THR A 245 29.63 33.75 30.44
CA THR A 245 28.47 34.64 30.55
C THR A 245 28.33 35.18 31.97
N SER A 246 28.38 34.30 32.98
CA SER A 246 28.29 34.70 34.40
C SER A 246 29.45 35.60 34.83
N PHE A 247 30.67 35.24 34.43
CA PHE A 247 31.91 35.93 34.83
C PHE A 247 32.58 36.60 33.63
N HIS A 248 31.80 37.31 32.84
CA HIS A 248 32.25 37.92 31.57
C HIS A 248 33.45 38.86 31.71
N ARG A 249 33.59 39.57 32.84
CA ARG A 249 34.75 40.46 33.09
C ARG A 249 36.01 39.66 33.38
N ILE A 250 35.89 38.56 34.12
CA ILE A 250 37.00 37.64 34.40
C ILE A 250 37.40 36.87 33.13
N PHE A 251 36.42 36.42 32.35
CA PHE A 251 36.65 35.79 31.05
C PHE A 251 37.37 36.71 30.05
N ALA A 252 37.06 38.02 30.08
CA ALA A 252 37.75 39.01 29.25
C ALA A 252 39.23 39.18 29.66
N LEU A 253 39.54 39.09 30.95
CA LEU A 253 40.90 39.23 31.51
C LEU A 253 41.75 37.94 31.37
N GLY A 254 41.13 36.79 31.09
CA GLY A 254 41.81 35.51 30.93
C GLY A 254 42.61 35.36 29.60
N PRO A 255 43.81 34.78 29.62
CA PRO A 255 44.61 34.55 28.41
C PRO A 255 44.11 33.38 27.55
N HIS A 256 43.61 32.29 28.17
CA HIS A 256 43.24 31.04 27.48
C HIS A 256 41.73 30.78 27.53
N LYS A 257 41.05 30.99 26.39
CA LYS A 257 39.57 30.95 26.28
C LYS A 257 38.99 29.62 25.79
N SER A 258 39.85 28.69 25.35
CA SER A 258 39.48 27.43 24.71
C SER A 258 39.96 26.20 25.49
N LEU A 259 40.22 26.35 26.79
CA LEU A 259 40.67 25.27 27.66
C LEU A 259 39.53 24.32 28.02
N THR A 260 39.87 23.06 28.26
CA THR A 260 38.98 22.11 28.91
C THR A 260 38.94 22.35 30.42
N VAL A 261 37.98 21.73 31.12
CA VAL A 261 37.91 21.81 32.58
C VAL A 261 39.17 21.21 33.21
N CYS A 262 39.64 20.07 32.70
CA CYS A 262 40.89 19.44 33.15
C CYS A 262 42.10 20.37 33.00
N ASP A 263 42.29 20.96 31.81
CA ASP A 263 43.40 21.87 31.55
C ASP A 263 43.39 23.06 32.52
N ARG A 264 42.21 23.59 32.83
CA ARG A 264 42.08 24.74 33.72
C ARG A 264 42.41 24.38 35.17
N PHE A 265 42.07 23.18 35.62
CA PHE A 265 42.42 22.68 36.95
C PHE A 265 43.92 22.43 37.10
N LEU A 266 44.60 21.99 36.03
CA LEU A 266 46.06 21.84 36.02
C LEU A 266 46.79 23.20 36.07
N ILE A 267 46.23 24.23 35.43
CA ILE A 267 46.80 25.59 35.40
C ILE A 267 46.52 26.36 36.70
N GLY A 268 45.41 26.08 37.38
CA GLY A 268 44.96 26.80 38.56
C GLY A 268 44.24 28.12 38.27
N TRP A 269 43.87 28.84 39.34
CA TRP A 269 43.02 30.05 39.25
C TRP A 269 43.52 31.21 40.13
N ASP A 270 44.84 31.43 40.16
CA ASP A 270 45.42 32.64 40.78
C ASP A 270 45.11 33.90 39.95
N SER A 271 44.88 35.02 40.65
CA SER A 271 44.73 36.35 40.07
C SER A 271 45.93 36.79 39.23
N ALA A 272 47.13 36.25 39.52
CA ALA A 272 48.35 36.46 38.73
C ALA A 272 48.30 35.81 37.33
N LEU A 273 47.39 34.86 37.10
CA LEU A 273 47.17 34.22 35.79
C LEU A 273 46.23 35.03 34.88
N LEU A 274 45.62 36.10 35.39
CA LEU A 274 44.89 37.08 34.60
C LEU A 274 45.87 38.07 33.97
N ARG A 275 45.47 38.67 32.84
CA ARG A 275 46.29 39.70 32.16
C ARG A 275 46.62 40.89 33.06
N ARG A 276 45.78 41.15 34.08
CA ARG A 276 46.00 42.11 35.17
C ARG A 276 45.11 41.75 36.36
N THR A 277 45.45 42.25 37.54
CA THR A 277 44.62 42.08 38.74
C THR A 277 43.27 42.81 38.60
N PRO A 278 42.18 42.26 39.18
CA PRO A 278 40.90 42.96 39.30
C PRO A 278 41.06 44.28 40.08
N ARG A 279 40.45 45.37 39.60
CA ARG A 279 40.68 46.74 40.13
C ARG A 279 39.62 47.21 41.15
N GLY A 280 38.80 46.31 41.66
CA GLY A 280 37.69 46.62 42.56
C GLY A 280 36.32 46.66 41.88
N GLY A 281 35.27 46.80 42.68
CA GLY A 281 33.87 46.85 42.22
C GLY A 281 33.40 45.51 41.62
N ILE A 282 32.72 45.56 40.48
CA ILE A 282 32.12 44.36 39.85
C ILE A 282 33.18 43.35 39.40
N GLU A 283 34.39 43.79 39.03
CA GLU A 283 35.48 42.85 38.68
C GLU A 283 35.93 42.05 39.89
N GLU A 284 36.03 42.67 41.07
CA GLU A 284 36.44 42.01 42.30
C GLU A 284 35.33 41.11 42.85
N SER A 285 34.08 41.56 42.82
CA SER A 285 32.93 40.72 43.17
C SER A 285 32.85 39.47 42.28
N GLN A 286 32.97 39.61 40.95
CA GLN A 286 32.98 38.44 40.06
C GLN A 286 34.18 37.52 40.31
N TRP A 287 35.34 38.06 40.72
CA TRP A 287 36.51 37.25 41.01
C TRP A 287 36.36 36.44 42.30
N VAL A 288 35.81 37.06 43.35
CA VAL A 288 35.51 36.39 44.63
C VAL A 288 34.47 35.29 44.41
N ASP A 289 33.39 35.60 43.69
CA ASP A 289 32.34 34.61 43.39
C ASP A 289 32.86 33.47 42.50
N PHE A 290 33.68 33.79 41.50
CA PHE A 290 34.30 32.78 40.63
C PHE A 290 35.23 31.86 41.41
N THR A 291 36.11 32.40 42.24
CA THR A 291 37.07 31.60 43.01
C THR A 291 36.38 30.74 44.07
N SER A 292 35.36 31.28 44.75
CA SER A 292 34.50 30.50 45.66
C SER A 292 33.82 29.34 44.93
N LEU A 293 33.26 29.58 43.74
CA LEU A 293 32.59 28.55 42.95
C LEU A 293 33.54 27.44 42.48
N MET A 294 34.79 27.80 42.13
CA MET A 294 35.79 26.83 41.68
C MET A 294 36.35 25.97 42.82
N GLN A 295 36.38 26.47 44.05
CA GLN A 295 36.79 25.70 45.23
C GLN A 295 35.84 24.53 45.55
N GLU A 296 34.58 24.61 45.11
CA GLU A 296 33.59 23.54 45.32
C GLU A 296 33.68 22.37 44.33
N VAL A 297 34.55 22.47 43.32
CA VAL A 297 34.59 21.51 42.21
C VAL A 297 35.81 20.60 42.34
N SER A 298 35.59 19.29 42.26
CA SER A 298 36.65 18.27 42.20
C SER A 298 36.52 17.39 40.97
N LEU A 299 37.66 17.06 40.34
CA LEU A 299 37.72 16.14 39.20
C LEU A 299 37.87 14.70 39.68
N HIS A 300 37.29 13.77 38.91
CA HIS A 300 37.25 12.34 39.21
C HIS A 300 37.87 11.54 38.05
N SER A 301 38.24 10.27 38.30
CA SER A 301 38.93 9.42 37.31
C SER A 301 38.04 8.87 36.19
N HIS A 302 36.72 9.07 36.27
CA HIS A 302 35.78 8.62 35.24
C HIS A 302 35.54 9.70 34.18
N PRO A 303 35.16 9.34 32.94
CA PRO A 303 34.86 10.34 31.91
C PRO A 303 33.71 11.28 32.28
N ASP A 304 33.72 12.50 31.74
CA ASP A 304 32.56 13.40 31.75
C ASP A 304 31.29 12.71 31.21
N ARG A 305 30.14 12.89 31.89
CA ARG A 305 28.86 12.26 31.53
C ARG A 305 27.73 13.29 31.42
N LEU A 306 26.68 12.98 30.66
CA LEU A 306 25.43 13.76 30.69
C LEU A 306 24.50 13.18 31.76
N GLY A 307 24.08 14.01 32.69
CA GLY A 307 23.09 13.66 33.71
C GLY A 307 21.66 13.71 33.16
N TRP A 308 20.71 13.26 33.96
CA TRP A 308 19.28 13.30 33.66
C TRP A 308 18.53 13.83 34.88
N THR A 309 17.77 14.91 34.72
CA THR A 309 17.17 15.61 35.88
C THR A 309 15.64 15.50 35.98
N ILE A 310 15.00 14.72 35.09
CA ILE A 310 13.54 14.51 35.15
C ILE A 310 13.15 13.54 36.28
N ASP A 311 14.03 12.59 36.61
CA ASP A 311 13.82 11.64 37.71
C ASP A 311 15.09 11.53 38.58
N ALA A 312 14.95 10.95 39.78
CA ALA A 312 16.02 10.88 40.78
C ALA A 312 17.14 9.88 40.45
N PHE A 313 16.98 9.13 39.36
CA PHE A 313 17.98 8.19 38.90
C PHE A 313 18.79 8.91 37.83
N ASP A 314 20.09 9.09 38.06
CA ASP A 314 21.07 9.83 37.25
C ASP A 314 21.22 9.35 35.78
N SER A 315 20.28 8.55 35.27
CA SER A 315 20.23 7.86 33.98
C SER A 315 18.93 8.16 33.24
N PHE A 316 18.99 8.25 31.92
CA PHE A 316 17.82 8.56 31.08
C PHE A 316 16.81 7.41 31.03
N TYR A 317 15.55 7.68 31.38
CA TYR A 317 14.43 6.76 31.18
C TYR A 317 13.38 7.34 30.23
N VAL A 318 12.96 6.55 29.25
CA VAL A 318 11.89 6.97 28.30
C VAL A 318 10.56 7.17 29.02
N SER A 319 10.27 6.35 30.03
CA SER A 319 9.05 6.42 30.83
C SER A 319 8.96 7.72 31.63
N SER A 320 10.06 8.24 32.18
CA SER A 320 10.05 9.50 32.91
C SER A 320 9.88 10.70 32.00
N LEU A 321 10.51 10.69 30.81
CA LEU A 321 10.26 11.71 29.79
C LEU A 321 8.79 11.70 29.32
N ILE A 322 8.20 10.54 29.05
CA ILE A 322 6.79 10.44 28.63
C ILE A 322 5.85 10.92 29.74
N THR A 323 6.08 10.49 30.98
CA THR A 323 5.26 10.92 32.12
C THR A 323 5.33 12.43 32.34
N PHE A 324 6.52 13.01 32.22
CA PHE A 324 6.72 14.45 32.30
C PHE A 324 5.98 15.20 31.18
N LEU A 325 6.06 14.69 29.95
CA LEU A 325 5.33 15.24 28.79
C LEU A 325 3.82 15.14 28.97
N ASP A 326 3.30 13.98 29.39
CA ASP A 326 1.86 13.76 29.61
C ASP A 326 1.32 14.71 30.68
N THR A 327 2.06 14.90 31.77
CA THR A 327 1.67 15.79 32.88
C THR A 327 1.69 17.27 32.49
N HIS A 328 2.60 17.69 31.60
CA HIS A 328 2.71 19.08 31.16
C HIS A 328 1.89 19.41 29.91
N MET A 329 1.43 18.40 29.15
CA MET A 329 0.75 18.59 27.86
C MET A 329 -0.74 18.20 27.87
N LEU A 330 -1.25 17.44 28.85
CA LEU A 330 -2.64 16.94 28.87
C LEU A 330 -3.49 17.53 30.01
N LEU A 331 -4.79 17.79 29.76
CA LEU A 331 -5.75 18.36 30.72
C LEU A 331 -6.49 17.27 31.53
N SER A 332 -6.57 17.41 32.86
CA SER A 332 -7.25 16.45 33.77
C SER A 332 -8.78 16.62 33.78
N GLY A 333 -9.54 15.56 33.46
CA GLY A 333 -11.02 15.53 33.42
C GLY A 333 -11.72 14.99 34.68
N ARG A 334 -13.05 15.19 34.79
CA ARG A 334 -13.88 15.04 36.02
C ARG A 334 -14.36 13.63 36.43
N SER A 335 -14.14 12.54 35.68
CA SER A 335 -14.49 11.18 36.15
C SER A 335 -13.37 10.16 35.95
N MET A 336 -13.06 9.38 36.99
CA MET A 336 -12.08 8.29 36.89
C MET A 336 -12.62 7.15 36.02
N THR A 337 -11.80 6.69 35.08
CA THR A 337 -12.06 5.52 34.24
C THR A 337 -12.12 4.25 35.09
N ARG A 338 -13.20 3.47 35.01
CA ARG A 338 -13.35 2.18 35.70
C ARG A 338 -12.47 1.13 35.03
N TRP A 339 -11.23 1.03 35.50
CA TRP A 339 -10.19 0.20 34.90
C TRP A 339 -10.04 -1.15 35.61
N ASN A 340 -10.19 -2.25 34.89
CA ASN A 340 -9.98 -3.59 35.42
C ASN A 340 -8.79 -4.26 34.72
N SER A 341 -7.76 -4.64 35.48
CA SER A 341 -6.52 -5.23 34.96
C SER A 341 -6.68 -6.69 34.49
N TRP A 342 -7.78 -7.34 34.85
CA TRP A 342 -8.10 -8.71 34.43
C TRP A 342 -8.74 -8.77 33.05
N VAL A 343 -9.13 -7.60 32.51
CA VAL A 343 -9.61 -7.47 31.14
C VAL A 343 -8.63 -6.64 30.30
N PRO A 344 -8.48 -6.94 29.00
CA PRO A 344 -7.59 -6.19 28.14
C PRO A 344 -7.89 -4.67 28.15
N ILE A 345 -6.83 -3.86 27.98
CA ILE A 345 -6.88 -2.39 27.88
C ILE A 345 -8.01 -1.89 26.94
N LYS A 346 -8.26 -2.61 25.85
CA LYS A 346 -9.27 -2.26 24.84
C LYS A 346 -10.70 -2.56 25.28
N VAL A 347 -10.91 -3.55 26.16
CA VAL A 347 -12.20 -3.83 26.81
C VAL A 347 -12.55 -2.70 27.77
N ASN A 348 -11.58 -2.24 28.58
CA ASN A 348 -11.78 -1.09 29.45
C ASN A 348 -12.08 0.20 28.65
N ILE A 349 -11.42 0.42 27.50
CA ILE A 349 -11.72 1.57 26.61
C ILE A 349 -13.14 1.49 26.03
N LEU A 350 -13.63 0.29 25.69
CA LEU A 350 -15.00 0.13 25.20
C LEU A 350 -16.03 0.45 26.30
N ILE A 351 -15.82 -0.02 27.52
CA ILE A 351 -16.66 0.36 28.68
C ILE A 351 -16.61 1.86 28.93
N TRP A 352 -15.43 2.48 28.82
CA TRP A 352 -15.31 3.94 28.91
C TRP A 352 -16.12 4.66 27.83
N ARG A 353 -16.08 4.19 26.57
CA ARG A 353 -16.92 4.74 25.49
C ARG A 353 -18.42 4.51 25.69
N LEU A 354 -18.78 3.38 26.30
CA LEU A 354 -20.16 3.05 26.70
C LEU A 354 -20.67 4.06 27.73
N GLN A 355 -19.86 4.36 28.74
CA GLN A 355 -20.15 5.37 29.77
C GLN A 355 -20.23 6.79 29.20
N LEU A 356 -19.41 7.11 28.20
CA LEU A 356 -19.50 8.36 27.44
C LEU A 356 -20.66 8.40 26.42
N ARG A 357 -21.50 7.36 26.40
CA ARG A 357 -22.60 7.18 25.44
C ARG A 357 -22.19 7.40 23.98
N SER A 358 -20.94 7.10 23.67
CA SER A 358 -20.27 7.42 22.39
C SER A 358 -20.12 6.18 21.49
N ILE A 359 -21.01 5.19 21.69
CA ILE A 359 -21.14 4.02 20.81
C ILE A 359 -22.17 4.35 19.73
N PRO A 360 -21.90 4.01 18.46
CA PRO A 360 -22.81 4.28 17.34
C PRO A 360 -24.00 3.31 17.33
N THR A 361 -24.84 3.35 18.35
CA THR A 361 -26.15 2.67 18.33
C THR A 361 -27.05 3.30 17.27
N ARG A 362 -28.07 2.57 16.80
CA ARG A 362 -29.01 3.14 15.82
C ARG A 362 -29.66 4.44 16.30
N GLU A 363 -29.94 4.54 17.60
CA GLU A 363 -30.40 5.78 18.22
C GLU A 363 -29.38 6.92 18.08
N ASN A 364 -28.12 6.69 18.46
CA ASN A 364 -27.05 7.71 18.38
C ASN A 364 -26.73 8.12 16.94
N LEU A 365 -26.74 7.17 15.99
CA LEU A 365 -26.55 7.46 14.57
C LEU A 365 -27.70 8.31 14.02
N SER A 366 -28.93 8.02 14.42
CA SER A 366 -30.10 8.83 14.06
C SER A 366 -30.00 10.26 14.62
N LEU A 367 -29.57 10.41 15.88
CA LEU A 367 -29.37 11.73 16.51
C LEU A 367 -28.29 12.57 15.82
N GLN A 368 -27.33 11.92 15.14
CA GLN A 368 -26.30 12.57 14.33
C GLN A 368 -26.71 12.83 12.88
N GLY A 369 -27.99 12.65 12.53
CA GLY A 369 -28.52 12.94 11.21
C GLY A 369 -28.21 11.88 10.15
N ILE A 370 -27.81 10.68 10.57
CA ILE A 370 -27.55 9.56 9.65
C ILE A 370 -28.88 8.84 9.37
N THR A 371 -29.35 8.92 8.12
CA THR A 371 -30.59 8.26 7.67
C THR A 371 -30.46 6.73 7.68
N MET A 372 -31.41 6.04 8.31
CA MET A 372 -31.47 4.57 8.35
C MET A 372 -32.90 4.06 8.17
N ASN A 373 -33.03 2.81 7.70
CA ASN A 373 -34.33 2.20 7.39
C ASN A 373 -35.17 1.87 8.64
N SER A 374 -34.53 1.66 9.79
CA SER A 374 -35.21 1.43 11.08
C SER A 374 -34.25 1.72 12.23
N ILE A 375 -34.78 2.35 13.28
CA ILE A 375 -34.07 2.55 14.55
C ILE A 375 -34.28 1.40 15.54
N LEU A 376 -35.09 0.40 15.16
CA LEU A 376 -35.40 -0.75 16.02
C LEU A 376 -34.18 -1.68 16.16
N CYS A 377 -34.08 -2.30 17.33
CA CYS A 377 -33.05 -3.25 17.69
C CYS A 377 -33.09 -4.47 16.76
N PRO A 378 -31.96 -4.85 16.14
CA PRO A 378 -31.90 -5.99 15.23
C PRO A 378 -32.10 -7.34 15.94
N ILE A 379 -31.99 -7.38 17.29
CA ILE A 379 -32.13 -8.62 18.07
C ILE A 379 -33.61 -8.93 18.34
N CYS A 380 -34.38 -7.97 18.85
CA CYS A 380 -35.79 -8.19 19.19
C CYS A 380 -36.77 -7.62 18.16
N SER A 381 -36.32 -6.71 17.29
CA SER A 381 -37.14 -5.97 16.32
C SER A 381 -38.33 -5.18 16.88
N ASN A 382 -38.45 -5.05 18.22
CA ASN A 382 -39.65 -4.49 18.87
C ASN A 382 -39.43 -3.12 19.53
N THR A 383 -38.19 -2.76 19.83
CA THR A 383 -37.81 -1.56 20.61
C THR A 383 -36.61 -0.88 19.97
N VAL A 384 -36.43 0.42 20.20
CA VAL A 384 -35.29 1.19 19.65
C VAL A 384 -33.96 0.62 20.13
N GLU A 385 -32.96 0.53 19.25
CA GLU A 385 -31.59 0.15 19.61
C GLU A 385 -30.89 1.31 20.32
N SER A 386 -31.25 1.52 21.59
CA SER A 386 -30.50 2.37 22.52
C SER A 386 -29.37 1.57 23.17
N LEU A 387 -28.41 2.26 23.79
CA LEU A 387 -27.36 1.61 24.59
C LEU A 387 -27.97 0.74 25.71
N ASP A 388 -28.98 1.27 26.38
CA ASP A 388 -29.69 0.58 27.46
C ASP A 388 -30.41 -0.66 26.97
N HIS A 389 -31.10 -0.57 25.84
CA HIS A 389 -31.80 -1.71 25.26
C HIS A 389 -30.82 -2.77 24.70
N LEU A 390 -29.76 -2.34 24.03
CA LEU A 390 -28.78 -3.21 23.37
C LEU A 390 -27.89 -3.97 24.34
N PHE A 391 -27.65 -3.46 25.56
CA PHE A 391 -26.74 -4.09 26.52
C PHE A 391 -27.40 -4.57 27.82
N ALA A 392 -28.57 -4.03 28.19
CA ALA A 392 -29.29 -4.44 29.38
C ALA A 392 -30.70 -4.97 29.08
N GLY A 393 -31.50 -4.22 28.30
CA GLY A 393 -32.96 -4.36 28.26
C GLY A 393 -33.56 -5.24 27.15
N CYS A 394 -32.78 -5.94 26.34
CA CYS A 394 -33.36 -6.84 25.32
C CYS A 394 -33.91 -8.13 25.95
N ASN A 395 -35.06 -8.63 25.49
CA ASN A 395 -35.68 -9.84 26.07
C ASN A 395 -34.75 -11.07 26.06
N GLN A 396 -33.86 -11.17 25.08
CA GLN A 396 -32.84 -12.23 25.02
C GLN A 396 -31.67 -11.98 26.00
N LEU A 397 -31.35 -10.71 26.29
CA LEU A 397 -30.32 -10.29 27.27
C LEU A 397 -30.75 -10.58 28.70
N ILE A 398 -32.00 -10.28 29.03
CA ILE A 398 -32.55 -10.46 30.37
C ILE A 398 -32.39 -11.93 30.81
N GLU A 399 -32.60 -12.89 29.91
CA GLU A 399 -32.41 -14.32 30.23
C GLU A 399 -30.94 -14.68 30.50
N ILE A 400 -29.99 -14.12 29.73
CA ILE A 400 -28.56 -14.36 29.94
C ILE A 400 -28.10 -13.74 31.26
N TRP A 401 -28.50 -12.50 31.53
CA TRP A 401 -28.20 -11.84 32.80
C TRP A 401 -28.84 -12.55 33.98
N THR A 402 -30.05 -13.10 33.81
CA THR A 402 -30.70 -13.95 34.82
C THR A 402 -29.89 -15.20 35.11
N ARG A 403 -29.34 -15.86 34.08
CA ARG A 403 -28.50 -17.05 34.25
C ARG A 403 -27.12 -16.74 34.79
N VAL A 404 -26.52 -15.59 34.45
CA VAL A 404 -25.27 -15.11 35.06
C VAL A 404 -25.51 -14.81 36.54
N ALA A 405 -26.60 -14.13 36.88
CA ALA A 405 -26.99 -13.84 38.25
C ALA A 405 -27.21 -15.12 39.08
N ILE A 406 -28.01 -16.07 38.57
CA ILE A 406 -28.20 -17.41 39.18
C ILE A 406 -26.85 -18.15 39.30
N GLY A 407 -26.05 -18.12 38.23
CA GLY A 407 -24.74 -18.75 38.17
C GLY A 407 -23.79 -18.22 39.24
N TRP A 408 -23.88 -16.94 39.60
CA TRP A 408 -23.07 -16.27 40.61
C TRP A 408 -23.74 -16.18 41.98
N GLY A 409 -25.02 -16.57 42.11
CA GLY A 409 -25.76 -16.56 43.36
C GLY A 409 -26.19 -15.15 43.81
N VAL A 410 -26.39 -14.23 42.86
CA VAL A 410 -26.74 -12.82 43.12
C VAL A 410 -28.16 -12.55 42.63
N GLN A 411 -28.90 -11.66 43.32
CA GLN A 411 -30.21 -11.22 42.84
C GLN A 411 -30.04 -10.49 41.51
N THR A 412 -30.93 -10.75 40.55
CA THR A 412 -30.94 -10.10 39.24
C THR A 412 -31.26 -8.61 39.39
N PRO A 413 -30.33 -7.68 39.04
CA PRO A 413 -30.66 -6.26 38.95
C PRO A 413 -31.80 -6.01 37.96
N PRO A 414 -32.55 -4.89 38.10
CA PRO A 414 -33.44 -4.42 37.04
C PRO A 414 -32.61 -4.07 35.80
N MET A 415 -32.60 -4.95 34.80
CA MET A 415 -31.77 -4.88 33.58
C MET A 415 -32.35 -3.90 32.55
N CYS A 416 -32.74 -2.70 32.98
CA CYS A 416 -33.34 -1.72 32.09
C CYS A 416 -32.31 -0.70 31.58
N TYR A 417 -31.23 -0.45 32.33
CA TYR A 417 -30.20 0.54 31.99
C TYR A 417 -28.79 -0.01 32.15
N ILE A 418 -27.89 0.41 31.27
CA ILE A 418 -26.49 -0.06 31.22
C ILE A 418 -25.70 0.36 32.46
N ASP A 419 -26.03 1.52 33.03
CA ASP A 419 -25.37 2.03 34.23
C ASP A 419 -25.65 1.16 35.46
N HIS A 420 -26.85 0.55 35.56
CA HIS A 420 -27.17 -0.42 36.61
C HIS A 420 -26.44 -1.75 36.43
N LEU A 421 -26.22 -2.17 35.18
CA LEU A 421 -25.47 -3.38 34.88
C LEU A 421 -23.98 -3.21 35.21
N LEU A 422 -23.39 -2.07 34.85
CA LEU A 422 -21.98 -1.78 35.13
C LEU A 422 -21.68 -1.48 36.61
N SER A 423 -22.66 -1.00 37.37
CA SER A 423 -22.54 -0.79 38.82
C SER A 423 -22.94 -2.00 39.66
N CYS A 424 -23.49 -3.05 39.05
CA CYS A 424 -23.85 -4.31 39.72
C CYS A 424 -22.72 -4.95 40.54
N PRO A 425 -21.43 -4.92 40.12
CA PRO A 425 -20.35 -5.41 40.96
C PRO A 425 -20.19 -4.63 42.28
N ASP A 426 -20.57 -3.35 42.32
CA ASP A 426 -20.40 -2.49 43.50
C ASP A 426 -21.53 -2.64 44.52
N SER A 427 -22.70 -3.10 44.09
CA SER A 427 -23.84 -3.38 44.99
C SER A 427 -23.71 -4.72 45.72
N LEU A 428 -22.67 -5.51 45.43
CA LEU A 428 -22.43 -6.83 46.00
C LEU A 428 -21.27 -6.79 47.00
N SER A 429 -21.47 -7.37 48.19
CA SER A 429 -20.46 -7.45 49.24
C SER A 429 -19.40 -8.53 48.95
N LEU A 430 -18.51 -8.28 47.98
CA LEU A 430 -17.46 -9.20 47.52
C LEU A 430 -16.06 -8.80 48.01
N LYS A 431 -15.15 -9.76 48.22
CA LYS A 431 -13.72 -9.48 48.52
C LYS A 431 -13.02 -8.89 47.29
N ARG A 432 -11.95 -8.09 47.46
CA ARG A 432 -11.29 -7.33 46.37
C ARG A 432 -10.94 -8.15 45.11
N GLY A 433 -10.36 -9.34 45.24
CA GLY A 433 -10.05 -10.20 44.09
C GLY A 433 -11.27 -10.85 43.43
N GLN A 434 -12.32 -11.08 44.23
CA GLN A 434 -13.62 -11.61 43.78
C GLN A 434 -14.43 -10.53 43.05
N HIS A 435 -14.33 -9.28 43.53
CA HIS A 435 -14.90 -8.10 42.88
C HIS A 435 -14.25 -7.87 41.52
N GLN A 436 -12.91 -7.88 41.42
CA GLN A 436 -12.21 -7.77 40.13
C GLN A 436 -12.56 -8.88 39.13
N ALA A 437 -12.69 -10.12 39.60
CA ALA A 437 -13.08 -11.25 38.76
C ALA A 437 -14.54 -11.15 38.30
N PHE A 438 -15.45 -10.75 39.18
CA PHE A 438 -16.86 -10.55 38.82
C PHE A 438 -17.05 -9.37 37.88
N ASP A 439 -16.39 -8.25 38.15
CA ASP A 439 -16.36 -7.06 37.29
C ASP A 439 -15.79 -7.38 35.90
N ALA A 440 -14.76 -8.23 35.82
CA ALA A 440 -14.24 -8.74 34.54
C ALA A 440 -15.26 -9.61 33.80
N VAL A 441 -16.04 -10.44 34.52
CA VAL A 441 -17.08 -11.29 33.95
C VAL A 441 -18.26 -10.45 33.47
N VAL A 442 -18.74 -9.48 34.25
CA VAL A 442 -19.80 -8.55 33.84
C VAL A 442 -19.35 -7.75 32.62
N THR A 443 -18.15 -7.19 32.65
CA THR A 443 -17.58 -6.42 31.54
C THR A 443 -17.44 -7.26 30.26
N THR A 444 -17.00 -8.51 30.38
CA THR A 444 -16.81 -9.42 29.24
C THR A 444 -18.14 -9.98 28.72
N CYS A 445 -19.09 -10.33 29.60
CA CYS A 445 -20.42 -10.84 29.23
C CYS A 445 -21.28 -9.77 28.55
N THR A 446 -21.13 -8.50 28.95
CA THR A 446 -21.76 -7.34 28.29
C THR A 446 -21.35 -7.25 26.81
N ILE A 447 -20.12 -7.68 26.49
CA ILE A 447 -19.59 -7.68 25.12
C ILE A 447 -19.97 -8.97 24.36
N LEU A 448 -19.98 -10.12 25.04
CA LEU A 448 -20.21 -11.43 24.43
C LEU A 448 -21.68 -11.69 24.02
N HIS A 449 -22.66 -11.04 24.67
CA HIS A 449 -24.08 -11.29 24.35
C HIS A 449 -24.47 -10.85 22.93
N LEU A 450 -23.74 -9.92 22.31
CA LEU A 450 -23.95 -9.52 20.92
C LEU A 450 -23.88 -10.69 19.92
N TYR A 451 -23.50 -11.91 20.35
CA TYR A 451 -23.20 -13.06 19.51
C TYR A 451 -23.83 -14.42 19.91
N ILE A 452 -24.77 -14.52 20.88
CA ILE A 452 -25.32 -15.83 21.32
C ILE A 452 -26.87 -15.89 21.22
N PRO A 453 -27.44 -16.73 20.32
CA PRO A 453 -28.74 -17.33 20.54
C PRO A 453 -28.57 -18.75 21.13
N ILE A 454 -29.47 -19.16 22.03
CA ILE A 454 -29.79 -20.53 22.50
C ILE A 454 -29.27 -20.94 23.90
N PRO A 455 -30.10 -21.64 24.72
CA PRO A 455 -29.98 -21.68 26.18
C PRO A 455 -29.16 -22.85 26.77
N ASN A 456 -28.51 -23.71 25.99
CA ASN A 456 -27.77 -24.88 26.51
C ASN A 456 -26.28 -24.89 26.11
N HIS A 457 -25.63 -23.72 26.13
CA HIS A 457 -24.28 -23.56 25.60
C HIS A 457 -23.15 -23.94 26.60
N PRO A 458 -22.09 -24.67 26.18
CA PRO A 458 -20.99 -25.16 27.03
C PRO A 458 -20.15 -24.09 27.76
N LEU A 459 -20.34 -22.81 27.43
CA LEU A 459 -19.74 -21.67 28.11
C LEU A 459 -20.18 -21.59 29.60
N PHE A 460 -21.39 -22.07 29.91
CA PHE A 460 -21.88 -22.17 31.30
C PHE A 460 -21.16 -23.26 32.13
N LEU A 461 -20.60 -24.31 31.50
CA LEU A 461 -19.77 -25.28 32.21
C LEU A 461 -18.40 -24.71 32.59
N GLU A 462 -17.79 -23.89 31.73
CA GLU A 462 -16.50 -23.23 32.02
C GLU A 462 -16.65 -22.11 33.06
N LEU A 463 -17.73 -21.32 33.01
CA LEU A 463 -18.03 -20.35 34.06
C LEU A 463 -18.27 -21.04 35.43
N LYS A 464 -18.94 -22.20 35.45
CA LYS A 464 -19.08 -23.02 36.67
C LYS A 464 -17.73 -23.51 37.21
N LYS A 465 -16.79 -23.90 36.33
CA LYS A 465 -15.42 -24.30 36.73
C LYS A 465 -14.61 -23.13 37.30
N ILE A 466 -14.74 -21.93 36.73
CA ILE A 466 -14.07 -20.72 37.24
C ILE A 466 -14.67 -20.29 38.58
N LYS A 467 -16.00 -20.32 38.73
CA LYS A 467 -16.67 -20.09 40.01
C LYS A 467 -16.16 -21.07 41.07
N ALA A 468 -16.09 -22.37 40.75
CA ALA A 468 -15.58 -23.40 41.66
C ALA A 468 -14.12 -23.17 42.07
N LYS A 469 -13.32 -22.52 41.21
CA LYS A 469 -11.90 -22.20 41.46
C LYS A 469 -11.70 -20.91 42.26
N VAL A 470 -12.62 -19.94 42.14
CA VAL A 470 -12.51 -18.59 42.74
C VAL A 470 -13.36 -18.44 44.01
N PHE A 471 -14.41 -19.23 44.16
CA PHE A 471 -15.29 -19.27 45.34
C PHE A 471 -15.51 -20.74 45.78
N PRO A 472 -14.63 -21.30 46.63
CA PRO A 472 -14.70 -22.71 47.01
C PRO A 472 -15.86 -23.09 47.95
N SER A 473 -16.57 -22.11 48.53
CA SER A 473 -17.43 -22.34 49.71
C SER A 473 -18.78 -21.61 49.65
N LEU A 474 -19.58 -21.89 48.63
CA LEU A 474 -21.04 -21.67 48.70
C LEU A 474 -21.72 -23.03 48.48
N PRO A 475 -22.58 -23.48 49.40
CA PRO A 475 -23.15 -24.83 49.33
C PRO A 475 -24.05 -24.97 48.10
N PRO A 476 -24.12 -26.18 47.50
CA PRO A 476 -24.97 -26.43 46.35
C PRO A 476 -26.46 -26.30 46.76
N PRO A 477 -27.34 -25.88 45.84
CA PRO A 477 -28.77 -25.93 46.10
C PRO A 477 -29.20 -27.38 46.24
N HIS A 478 -30.04 -27.65 47.23
CA HIS A 478 -30.61 -28.97 47.50
C HIS A 478 -31.32 -29.52 46.25
N LEU A 479 -30.90 -30.72 45.84
CA LEU A 479 -31.57 -31.56 44.84
C LEU A 479 -32.91 -32.06 45.40
N VAL A 480 -33.94 -32.07 44.55
CA VAL A 480 -35.16 -32.88 44.71
C VAL A 480 -35.27 -33.81 43.49
N PRO A 481 -35.52 -35.14 43.64
CA PRO A 481 -35.61 -36.07 42.50
C PRO A 481 -37.05 -36.60 42.20
N LEU A 482 -37.22 -37.07 40.95
CA LEU A 482 -38.29 -37.94 40.36
C LEU A 482 -39.70 -37.29 40.20
N ALA A 483 -40.44 -37.40 39.07
CA ALA A 483 -40.82 -38.60 38.30
C ALA A 483 -41.53 -38.29 36.93
N SER A 484 -41.38 -39.22 35.96
CA SER A 484 -42.27 -39.65 34.83
C SER A 484 -43.07 -38.65 33.96
N MET A 485 -42.97 -38.76 32.61
CA MET A 485 -43.87 -39.55 31.73
C MET A 485 -43.45 -39.42 30.25
N ALA A 486 -43.89 -40.40 29.44
CA ALA A 486 -43.36 -40.82 28.14
C ALA A 486 -44.11 -40.25 26.90
N VAL A 487 -43.73 -40.78 25.72
CA VAL A 487 -44.46 -40.85 24.41
C VAL A 487 -44.25 -39.62 23.50
N SER A 488 -43.95 -39.66 22.18
CA SER A 488 -43.71 -40.68 21.13
C SER A 488 -43.08 -40.01 19.88
N SER A 489 -42.52 -40.82 18.97
CA SER A 489 -42.32 -40.50 17.53
C SER A 489 -43.67 -40.46 16.77
N PRO A 490 -43.75 -40.04 15.48
CA PRO A 490 -43.26 -40.83 14.33
C PRO A 490 -42.71 -40.05 13.09
N ASP A 491 -41.89 -40.78 12.32
CA ASP A 491 -41.71 -40.92 10.85
C ASP A 491 -41.93 -39.79 9.83
N ALA A 492 -40.97 -39.68 8.89
CA ALA A 492 -41.07 -40.09 7.47
C ALA A 492 -39.91 -39.44 6.65
N THR A 493 -38.88 -40.19 6.23
CA THR A 493 -38.59 -40.65 4.83
C THR A 493 -38.74 -39.57 3.74
N ASP A 494 -37.82 -39.33 2.80
CA ASP A 494 -37.14 -40.31 1.93
C ASP A 494 -36.12 -39.62 0.98
N LYS A 495 -35.11 -40.41 0.53
CA LYS A 495 -34.31 -40.39 -0.74
C LYS A 495 -33.43 -39.18 -1.13
N LEU A 496 -32.11 -39.30 -1.31
CA LEU A 496 -31.25 -40.06 -2.25
C LEU A 496 -31.26 -39.58 -3.73
N HIS A 497 -30.03 -39.29 -4.18
CA HIS A 497 -29.43 -39.51 -5.50
C HIS A 497 -29.47 -38.46 -6.64
N GLN A 498 -28.23 -38.12 -7.03
CA GLN A 498 -27.64 -38.16 -8.38
C GLN A 498 -27.82 -37.01 -9.40
N ALA A 499 -26.67 -36.76 -10.04
CA ALA A 499 -26.42 -36.44 -11.44
C ALA A 499 -26.34 -34.96 -11.88
N SER A 500 -25.13 -34.60 -12.33
CA SER A 500 -24.78 -33.62 -13.39
C SER A 500 -25.55 -33.89 -14.71
N PRO A 501 -25.19 -33.23 -15.84
CA PRO A 501 -25.24 -31.81 -16.24
C PRO A 501 -26.20 -31.62 -17.46
N LEU A 502 -26.54 -30.38 -17.86
CA LEU A 502 -27.02 -29.96 -19.21
C LEU A 502 -27.32 -28.45 -19.13
N VAL A 503 -26.53 -27.54 -19.71
CA VAL A 503 -26.50 -27.10 -21.12
C VAL A 503 -27.86 -26.63 -21.68
N ASN A 504 -27.87 -25.33 -22.00
CA ASN A 504 -28.71 -24.54 -22.90
C ASN A 504 -30.06 -23.97 -22.43
N GLY A 505 -30.11 -22.62 -22.49
CA GLY A 505 -31.32 -21.81 -22.50
C GLY A 505 -30.99 -20.36 -22.86
N VAL A 506 -30.59 -20.11 -24.12
CA VAL A 506 -30.47 -18.76 -24.68
C VAL A 506 -31.83 -18.06 -24.60
N HIS A 507 -31.87 -16.87 -23.98
CA HIS A 507 -32.82 -15.83 -24.37
C HIS A 507 -32.11 -14.47 -24.43
N LYS A 508 -31.80 -14.07 -25.67
CA LYS A 508 -31.39 -12.72 -26.07
C LYS A 508 -32.52 -11.72 -25.78
N ASN A 509 -32.22 -10.67 -25.03
CA ASN A 509 -32.69 -9.32 -25.34
C ASN A 509 -31.44 -8.42 -25.36
N GLN A 510 -31.10 -7.95 -26.56
CA GLN A 510 -29.87 -7.21 -26.88
C GLN A 510 -30.00 -5.75 -26.38
N GLU A 511 -29.51 -5.47 -25.18
CA GLU A 511 -28.90 -4.15 -24.96
C GLU A 511 -27.48 -4.21 -25.56
N GLU A 512 -27.18 -3.29 -26.47
CA GLU A 512 -25.90 -3.23 -27.18
C GLU A 512 -24.76 -2.97 -26.17
N PHE A 513 -23.75 -3.85 -26.15
CA PHE A 513 -22.62 -3.74 -25.21
C PHE A 513 -21.85 -2.43 -25.41
N ASP A 514 -21.79 -1.59 -24.37
CA ASP A 514 -21.01 -0.34 -24.37
C ASP A 514 -19.60 -0.58 -23.82
N PRO A 515 -18.55 -0.59 -24.68
CA PRO A 515 -17.17 -0.81 -24.25
C PRO A 515 -16.60 0.32 -23.39
N SER A 516 -17.26 1.48 -23.32
CA SER A 516 -16.84 2.60 -22.48
C SER A 516 -17.38 2.54 -21.06
N ALA A 517 -18.42 1.74 -20.81
CA ALA A 517 -18.98 1.61 -19.47
C ALA A 517 -17.94 1.04 -18.48
N PRO A 518 -17.92 1.48 -17.21
CA PRO A 518 -17.05 0.89 -16.19
C PRO A 518 -17.28 -0.63 -16.07
N PRO A 519 -16.23 -1.47 -16.09
CA PRO A 519 -16.38 -2.92 -16.05
C PRO A 519 -16.95 -3.39 -14.69
N PRO A 520 -17.73 -4.49 -14.67
CA PRO A 520 -18.33 -5.03 -13.45
C PRO A 520 -17.32 -5.79 -12.54
N PHE A 521 -16.05 -5.83 -12.92
CA PHE A 521 -14.95 -6.50 -12.22
C PHE A 521 -13.82 -5.53 -11.90
N LYS A 522 -12.98 -5.89 -10.92
CA LYS A 522 -11.79 -5.12 -10.52
C LYS A 522 -10.52 -5.80 -11.03
N VAL A 523 -9.41 -5.05 -11.08
CA VAL A 523 -8.07 -5.59 -11.40
C VAL A 523 -7.72 -6.79 -10.50
N ALA A 524 -8.14 -6.77 -9.24
CA ALA A 524 -7.91 -7.85 -8.28
C ALA A 524 -8.60 -9.17 -8.70
N ASP A 525 -9.75 -9.10 -9.36
CA ASP A 525 -10.50 -10.28 -9.81
C ASP A 525 -9.77 -10.97 -10.98
N ILE A 526 -9.26 -10.16 -11.92
CA ILE A 526 -8.43 -10.65 -13.04
C ILE A 526 -7.15 -11.28 -12.49
N ARG A 527 -6.48 -10.61 -11.54
CA ARG A 527 -5.27 -11.13 -10.89
C ARG A 527 -5.52 -12.45 -10.17
N ALA A 528 -6.68 -12.61 -9.53
CA ALA A 528 -7.05 -13.83 -8.82
C ALA A 528 -7.34 -15.02 -9.74
N ALA A 529 -7.73 -14.76 -11.00
CA ALA A 529 -7.91 -15.79 -12.01
C ALA A 529 -6.58 -16.33 -12.57
N ILE A 530 -5.54 -15.48 -12.64
CA ILE A 530 -4.24 -15.85 -13.18
C ILE A 530 -3.51 -16.82 -12.22
N PRO A 531 -3.04 -18.00 -12.70
CA PRO A 531 -2.30 -18.96 -11.88
C PRO A 531 -1.07 -18.36 -11.20
N SER A 532 -0.78 -18.78 -9.95
CA SER A 532 0.32 -18.20 -9.17
C SER A 532 1.70 -18.41 -9.79
N HIS A 533 1.91 -19.50 -10.54
CA HIS A 533 3.20 -19.77 -11.18
C HIS A 533 3.46 -18.87 -12.39
N CYS A 534 2.42 -18.28 -13.02
CA CYS A 534 2.60 -17.31 -14.10
C CYS A 534 3.33 -16.04 -13.63
N TRP A 535 3.37 -15.78 -12.32
CA TRP A 535 4.07 -14.64 -11.73
C TRP A 535 5.52 -14.95 -11.35
N VAL A 536 5.94 -16.21 -11.45
CA VAL A 536 7.28 -16.64 -11.07
C VAL A 536 8.23 -16.41 -12.23
N LYS A 537 9.24 -15.57 -12.02
CA LYS A 537 10.26 -15.27 -13.01
C LYS A 537 11.38 -16.27 -12.89
N ASN A 538 11.76 -16.88 -14.01
CA ASN A 538 12.90 -17.79 -14.08
C ASN A 538 14.00 -17.16 -14.96
N PRO A 539 15.06 -16.59 -14.35
CA PRO A 539 16.15 -15.96 -15.11
C PRO A 539 16.84 -16.90 -16.10
N TRP A 540 16.96 -18.19 -15.78
CA TRP A 540 17.56 -19.17 -16.67
C TRP A 540 16.69 -19.44 -17.89
N ARG A 541 15.37 -19.51 -17.69
CA ARG A 541 14.42 -19.62 -18.79
C ARG A 541 14.47 -18.37 -19.67
N SER A 542 14.42 -17.17 -19.10
CA SER A 542 14.55 -15.91 -19.84
C SER A 542 15.87 -15.82 -20.61
N LEU A 543 16.99 -16.18 -19.99
CA LEU A 543 18.30 -16.23 -20.65
C LEU A 543 18.39 -17.30 -21.74
N SER A 544 17.65 -18.41 -21.62
CA SER A 544 17.59 -19.42 -22.68
C SER A 544 16.93 -18.90 -23.95
N TYR A 545 15.91 -18.03 -23.83
CA TYR A 545 15.31 -17.34 -24.98
C TYR A 545 16.30 -16.35 -25.61
N VAL A 546 17.05 -15.60 -24.79
CA VAL A 546 18.12 -14.71 -25.29
C VAL A 546 19.17 -15.51 -26.06
N LEU A 547 19.65 -16.62 -25.49
CA LEU A 547 20.64 -17.48 -26.15
C LEU A 547 20.10 -18.07 -27.45
N ARG A 548 18.88 -18.60 -27.44
CA ARG A 548 18.19 -19.12 -28.63
C ARG A 548 18.14 -18.08 -29.73
N ASP A 549 17.68 -16.87 -29.41
CA ASP A 549 17.45 -15.82 -30.41
C ASP A 549 18.78 -15.30 -30.98
N ILE A 550 19.80 -15.12 -30.15
CA ILE A 550 21.16 -14.75 -30.59
C ILE A 550 21.76 -15.85 -31.49
N LEU A 551 21.58 -17.13 -31.16
CA LEU A 551 22.06 -18.24 -31.99
C LEU A 551 21.38 -18.25 -33.36
N VAL A 552 20.06 -18.05 -33.43
CA VAL A 552 19.32 -17.97 -34.70
C VAL A 552 19.78 -16.78 -35.53
N ILE A 553 19.90 -15.60 -34.92
CA ILE A 553 20.41 -14.38 -35.58
C ILE A 553 21.82 -14.59 -36.14
N SER A 554 22.71 -15.21 -35.35
CA SER A 554 24.08 -15.49 -35.78
C SER A 554 24.11 -16.50 -36.92
N ALA A 555 23.27 -17.54 -36.86
CA ALA A 555 23.16 -18.54 -37.92
C ALA A 555 22.61 -17.94 -39.22
N LEU A 556 21.58 -17.09 -39.15
CA LEU A 556 21.03 -16.38 -40.31
C LEU A 556 22.09 -15.50 -40.98
N VAL A 557 22.86 -14.74 -40.20
CA VAL A 557 23.97 -13.92 -40.71
C VAL A 557 25.02 -14.81 -41.39
N ALA A 558 25.42 -15.92 -40.76
CA ALA A 558 26.39 -16.85 -41.33
C ALA A 558 25.91 -17.43 -42.67
N ILE A 559 24.65 -17.87 -42.74
CA ILE A 559 24.03 -18.38 -43.97
C ILE A 559 24.01 -17.28 -45.06
N ALA A 560 23.59 -16.07 -44.72
CA ALA A 560 23.56 -14.96 -45.68
C ALA A 560 24.96 -14.61 -46.22
N VAL A 561 26.00 -14.70 -45.38
CA VAL A 561 27.38 -14.46 -45.79
C VAL A 561 27.91 -15.59 -46.69
N ILE A 562 27.60 -16.86 -46.36
CA ILE A 562 27.99 -18.03 -47.18
C ILE A 562 27.36 -17.95 -48.57
N PHE A 563 26.08 -17.62 -48.65
CA PHE A 563 25.33 -17.55 -49.91
C PHE A 563 25.19 -16.13 -50.47
N LYS A 564 26.08 -15.20 -50.10
CA LYS A 564 25.97 -13.77 -50.47
C LYS A 564 25.87 -13.49 -51.97
N THR A 565 26.40 -14.40 -52.80
CA THR A 565 26.37 -14.32 -54.27
C THR A 565 25.01 -14.72 -54.85
N SER A 566 24.15 -15.38 -54.06
CA SER A 566 22.83 -15.85 -54.47
C SER A 566 21.76 -14.79 -54.17
N SER A 567 21.24 -14.15 -55.21
CA SER A 567 20.28 -13.04 -55.06
C SER A 567 18.98 -13.41 -54.34
N TRP A 568 18.55 -14.67 -54.42
CA TRP A 568 17.31 -15.16 -53.80
C TRP A 568 17.38 -15.25 -52.26
N VAL A 569 18.59 -15.31 -51.69
CA VAL A 569 18.78 -15.42 -50.23
C VAL A 569 18.40 -14.11 -49.53
N TRP A 570 18.65 -12.97 -50.17
CA TRP A 570 18.52 -11.66 -49.54
C TRP A 570 17.10 -11.34 -49.06
N PRO A 571 16.03 -11.45 -49.87
CA PRO A 571 14.67 -11.18 -49.40
C PRO A 571 14.23 -12.09 -48.24
N ILE A 572 14.60 -13.37 -48.28
CA ILE A 572 14.26 -14.35 -47.23
C ILE A 572 15.01 -13.99 -45.95
N TYR A 573 16.32 -13.73 -46.06
CA TYR A 573 17.15 -13.31 -44.94
C TYR A 573 16.63 -12.02 -44.32
N TRP A 574 16.29 -11.00 -45.12
CA TRP A 574 15.83 -9.72 -44.60
C TRP A 574 14.59 -9.86 -43.72
N VAL A 575 13.58 -10.59 -44.20
CA VAL A 575 12.34 -10.84 -43.44
C VAL A 575 12.62 -11.66 -42.19
N ALA A 576 13.39 -12.75 -42.31
CA ALA A 576 13.73 -13.61 -41.17
C ALA A 576 14.52 -12.84 -40.10
N GLN A 577 15.60 -12.16 -40.51
CA GLN A 577 16.47 -11.41 -39.63
C GLN A 577 15.76 -10.23 -38.97
N GLY A 578 14.98 -9.46 -39.73
CA GLY A 578 14.23 -8.32 -39.20
C GLY A 578 13.16 -8.76 -38.19
N THR A 579 12.53 -9.91 -38.41
CA THR A 579 11.59 -10.50 -37.44
C THR A 579 12.31 -11.02 -36.19
N MET A 580 13.56 -11.50 -36.31
CA MET A 580 14.36 -11.86 -35.13
C MET A 580 14.87 -10.64 -34.35
N PHE A 581 15.14 -9.51 -35.00
CA PHE A 581 15.42 -8.25 -34.30
C PHE A 581 14.23 -7.78 -33.46
N TRP A 582 13.01 -8.02 -33.93
CA TRP A 582 11.81 -7.85 -33.10
C TRP A 582 11.80 -8.80 -31.88
N ALA A 583 12.19 -10.06 -32.03
CA ALA A 583 12.29 -10.98 -30.88
C ALA A 583 13.26 -10.46 -29.80
N ILE A 584 14.41 -9.93 -30.21
CA ILE A 584 15.37 -9.25 -29.31
C ILE A 584 14.73 -8.04 -28.63
N PHE A 585 13.95 -7.25 -29.36
CA PHE A 585 13.26 -6.08 -28.82
C PHE A 585 12.35 -6.47 -27.66
N VAL A 586 11.51 -7.49 -27.83
CA VAL A 586 10.57 -7.98 -26.81
C VAL A 586 11.31 -8.47 -25.55
N LEU A 587 12.42 -9.19 -25.71
CA LEU A 587 13.24 -9.64 -24.57
C LEU A 587 13.93 -8.50 -23.81
N GLY A 588 14.46 -7.50 -24.52
CA GLY A 588 15.01 -6.29 -23.89
C GLY A 588 13.92 -5.47 -23.20
N HIS A 589 12.71 -5.50 -23.74
CA HIS A 589 11.53 -4.86 -23.18
C HIS A 589 11.09 -5.53 -21.86
N ASP A 590 11.15 -6.87 -21.75
CA ASP A 590 10.86 -7.60 -20.50
C ASP A 590 11.82 -7.24 -19.35
N CYS A 591 12.98 -6.66 -19.66
CA CYS A 591 13.97 -6.23 -18.68
C CYS A 591 13.59 -4.93 -17.93
N VAL A 592 12.57 -4.18 -18.33
CA VAL A 592 12.22 -2.87 -17.72
C VAL A 592 11.98 -3.00 -16.20
N PRO A 593 12.84 -2.54 -15.26
CA PRO A 593 12.71 -2.85 -13.84
C PRO A 593 11.50 -2.16 -13.17
N LEU A 594 11.00 -2.81 -12.12
CA LEU A 594 9.89 -2.34 -11.28
C LEU A 594 10.30 -1.14 -10.41
N GLN A 595 9.44 -0.12 -10.33
CA GLN A 595 9.62 1.01 -9.43
C GLN A 595 8.28 1.37 -8.78
N LEU A 596 8.24 1.40 -7.44
CA LEU A 596 7.04 1.78 -6.67
C LEU A 596 6.88 3.31 -6.65
N TYR A 597 5.69 3.79 -6.97
CA TYR A 597 5.27 5.18 -6.71
C TYR A 597 4.00 5.19 -5.85
N PHE A 598 3.92 6.11 -4.90
CA PHE A 598 2.73 6.36 -4.07
C PHE A 598 1.98 7.58 -4.61
N PHE A 599 0.70 7.43 -4.95
CA PHE A 599 -0.20 8.56 -5.21
C PHE A 599 -0.99 8.90 -3.95
N LEU A 600 -0.88 10.16 -3.49
CA LEU A 600 -1.73 10.75 -2.45
C LEU A 600 -2.90 11.46 -3.15
N ASP A 601 -4.11 10.87 -3.12
CA ASP A 601 -5.33 11.60 -3.47
C ASP A 601 -5.86 12.35 -2.23
N LEU A 602 -5.51 13.63 -2.14
CA LEU A 602 -5.80 14.49 -0.99
C LEU A 602 -7.28 14.89 -0.85
N LYS A 603 -8.19 14.46 -1.73
CA LYS A 603 -9.61 14.89 -1.69
C LYS A 603 -10.59 13.88 -1.09
N SER A 604 -10.18 12.63 -0.86
CA SER A 604 -11.12 11.55 -0.47
C SER A 604 -10.81 10.86 0.86
N PHE A 605 -9.70 11.17 1.54
CA PHE A 605 -9.26 10.46 2.77
C PHE A 605 -9.34 8.92 2.64
N SER A 606 -9.24 8.40 1.42
CA SER A 606 -9.21 6.98 1.10
C SER A 606 -7.82 6.63 0.62
N PHE A 607 -7.08 5.88 1.44
CA PHE A 607 -5.85 5.22 1.01
C PHE A 607 -6.20 4.10 0.04
N SER A 608 -6.27 4.41 -1.26
CA SER A 608 -6.22 3.36 -2.28
C SER A 608 -4.77 2.92 -2.45
N LEU A 609 -4.34 1.95 -1.66
CA LEU A 609 -3.09 1.20 -1.86
C LEU A 609 -3.24 0.32 -3.11
N VAL A 610 -3.13 0.92 -4.30
CA VAL A 610 -2.80 0.18 -5.51
C VAL A 610 -1.37 0.59 -5.88
N PRO A 611 -0.35 -0.22 -5.55
CA PRO A 611 0.96 -0.02 -6.17
C PRO A 611 0.78 -0.27 -7.66
N ILE A 612 0.69 0.79 -8.45
CA ILE A 612 0.75 0.68 -9.91
C ILE A 612 2.21 0.38 -10.24
N LEU A 613 2.52 -0.92 -10.27
CA LEU A 613 3.79 -1.46 -10.72
C LEU A 613 3.81 -1.35 -12.24
N SER A 614 4.49 -0.34 -12.78
CA SER A 614 4.36 -0.02 -14.21
C SER A 614 5.56 -0.37 -15.06
N GLY A 615 6.60 -0.94 -14.45
CA GLY A 615 7.69 -1.59 -15.18
C GLY A 615 7.44 -3.09 -15.28
N HIS A 616 7.89 -3.72 -16.36
CA HIS A 616 7.76 -5.17 -16.57
C HIS A 616 8.52 -5.93 -15.51
N GLY A 617 9.84 -5.84 -15.54
CA GLY A 617 10.75 -6.53 -14.64
C GLY A 617 10.48 -8.02 -14.68
N SER A 618 9.91 -8.51 -15.78
CA SER A 618 9.37 -9.85 -15.98
C SER A 618 10.48 -10.81 -16.42
N PHE A 619 11.60 -10.27 -16.93
CA PHE A 619 12.80 -11.03 -17.27
C PHE A 619 13.46 -11.70 -16.04
N SER A 620 13.68 -10.95 -14.96
CA SER A 620 14.29 -11.41 -13.70
C SER A 620 13.95 -10.46 -12.53
N ASP A 621 14.02 -10.97 -11.30
CA ASP A 621 13.93 -10.16 -10.08
C ASP A 621 15.22 -9.37 -9.78
N ASN A 622 16.33 -9.66 -10.48
CA ASN A 622 17.58 -8.92 -10.32
C ASN A 622 17.61 -7.68 -11.24
N PRO A 623 17.53 -6.44 -10.70
CA PRO A 623 17.49 -5.22 -11.50
C PRO A 623 18.79 -4.96 -12.26
N ASN A 624 19.93 -5.43 -11.77
CA ASN A 624 21.22 -5.28 -12.46
C ASN A 624 21.30 -6.21 -13.68
N LEU A 625 20.85 -7.46 -13.53
CA LEU A 625 20.79 -8.40 -14.65
C LEU A 625 19.90 -7.85 -15.76
N ASN A 626 18.71 -7.39 -15.40
CA ASN A 626 17.78 -6.72 -16.29
C ASN A 626 18.41 -5.49 -16.97
N SER A 627 19.15 -4.67 -16.22
CA SER A 627 19.80 -3.50 -16.80
C SER A 627 20.87 -3.88 -17.83
N VAL A 628 21.73 -4.85 -17.50
CA VAL A 628 22.81 -5.31 -18.39
C VAL A 628 22.24 -5.94 -19.65
N VAL A 629 21.32 -6.91 -19.51
CA VAL A 629 20.71 -7.60 -20.65
C VAL A 629 19.90 -6.64 -21.50
N GLY A 630 19.10 -5.77 -20.89
CA GLY A 630 18.32 -4.75 -21.59
C GLY A 630 19.18 -3.81 -22.44
N HIS A 631 20.31 -3.32 -21.92
CA HIS A 631 21.23 -2.49 -22.71
C HIS A 631 21.84 -3.25 -23.88
N ILE A 632 22.28 -4.49 -23.67
CA ILE A 632 22.87 -5.32 -24.74
C ILE A 632 21.86 -5.52 -25.87
N LEU A 633 20.66 -5.99 -25.52
CA LEU A 633 19.61 -6.31 -26.48
C LEU A 633 19.13 -5.05 -27.22
N HIS A 634 18.69 -4.02 -26.50
CA HIS A 634 18.13 -2.82 -27.14
C HIS A 634 19.16 -2.00 -27.90
N SER A 635 20.38 -1.83 -27.37
CA SER A 635 21.39 -1.05 -28.08
C SER A 635 21.79 -1.74 -29.39
N SER A 636 21.82 -3.08 -29.45
CA SER A 636 22.14 -3.84 -30.66
C SER A 636 21.16 -3.61 -31.82
N ILE A 637 19.95 -3.14 -31.53
CA ILE A 637 18.91 -2.77 -32.50
C ILE A 637 18.59 -1.27 -32.44
N LEU A 638 19.58 -0.45 -32.04
CA LEU A 638 19.51 1.02 -32.02
C LEU A 638 18.36 1.62 -31.19
N VAL A 639 17.96 0.92 -30.11
CA VAL A 639 17.00 1.43 -29.12
C VAL A 639 17.74 1.91 -27.87
N PRO A 640 17.59 3.18 -27.43
CA PRO A 640 18.18 3.66 -26.20
C PRO A 640 17.43 3.07 -24.99
N TYR A 641 17.97 2.00 -24.41
CA TYR A 641 17.28 1.17 -23.42
C TYR A 641 16.54 1.98 -22.34
N HIS A 642 17.23 2.78 -21.52
CA HIS A 642 16.60 3.53 -20.43
C HIS A 642 15.67 4.64 -20.91
N GLY A 643 16.01 5.32 -22.00
CA GLY A 643 15.14 6.35 -22.60
C GLY A 643 13.80 5.74 -22.98
N TRP A 644 13.83 4.67 -23.76
CA TRP A 644 12.64 3.94 -24.20
C TRP A 644 11.91 3.26 -23.03
N ARG A 645 12.63 2.61 -22.13
CA ARG A 645 12.11 1.95 -20.93
C ARG A 645 11.28 2.88 -20.05
N ILE A 646 11.72 4.13 -19.86
CA ILE A 646 11.00 5.10 -19.03
C ILE A 646 9.75 5.60 -19.74
N SER A 647 9.81 5.93 -21.03
CA SER A 647 8.59 6.34 -21.77
C SER A 647 7.59 5.20 -21.90
N HIS A 648 8.05 3.97 -22.11
CA HIS A 648 7.22 2.77 -22.12
C HIS A 648 6.56 2.49 -20.76
N ARG A 649 7.29 2.67 -19.65
CA ARG A 649 6.70 2.60 -18.30
C ARG A 649 5.58 3.64 -18.13
N THR A 650 5.78 4.86 -18.62
CA THR A 650 4.78 5.93 -18.56
C THR A 650 3.55 5.58 -19.42
N HIS A 651 3.75 4.96 -20.58
CA HIS A 651 2.65 4.38 -21.37
C HIS A 651 1.85 3.34 -20.56
N HIS A 652 2.52 2.40 -19.89
CA HIS A 652 1.84 1.45 -19.00
C HIS A 652 1.19 2.09 -17.77
N GLN A 653 1.56 3.31 -17.37
CA GLN A 653 0.86 4.02 -16.29
C GLN A 653 -0.43 4.67 -16.77
N ASN A 654 -0.46 5.09 -18.04
CA ASN A 654 -1.43 6.04 -18.55
C ASN A 654 -2.16 5.53 -19.80
N HIS A 655 -2.04 4.24 -20.14
CA HIS A 655 -2.62 3.69 -21.37
C HIS A 655 -4.12 4.01 -21.46
N GLY A 656 -4.57 4.42 -22.64
CA GLY A 656 -5.96 4.83 -22.88
C GLY A 656 -6.34 6.21 -22.29
N HIS A 657 -5.38 6.96 -21.72
CA HIS A 657 -5.56 8.36 -21.34
C HIS A 657 -5.16 9.28 -22.49
N VAL A 658 -6.00 10.25 -22.86
CA VAL A 658 -5.75 11.10 -24.04
C VAL A 658 -4.49 11.97 -23.89
N GLU A 659 -4.25 12.55 -22.72
CA GLU A 659 -3.15 13.51 -22.50
C GLU A 659 -1.86 12.84 -21.97
N ASN A 660 -2.00 11.86 -21.07
CA ASN A 660 -0.89 11.32 -20.31
C ASN A 660 -0.21 10.11 -20.97
N ASP A 661 -0.82 9.51 -22.01
CA ASP A 661 -0.28 8.36 -22.73
C ASP A 661 0.80 8.75 -23.78
N GLU A 662 1.81 7.91 -24.02
CA GLU A 662 3.06 8.27 -24.69
C GLU A 662 3.18 7.90 -26.17
N SER A 663 2.70 6.73 -26.55
CA SER A 663 2.93 6.14 -27.88
C SER A 663 1.61 5.96 -28.61
N TRP A 664 1.58 6.38 -29.89
CA TRP A 664 0.38 6.26 -30.75
C TRP A 664 -0.91 6.81 -30.12
N VAL A 665 -0.79 7.83 -29.27
CA VAL A 665 -1.90 8.53 -28.61
C VAL A 665 -2.75 9.31 -29.63
N PRO A 666 -4.08 9.41 -29.44
CA PRO A 666 -4.94 10.22 -30.29
C PRO A 666 -4.53 11.69 -30.24
N LEU A 667 -4.56 12.33 -31.41
CA LEU A 667 -4.40 13.77 -31.49
C LEU A 667 -5.72 14.45 -31.16
N SER A 668 -5.66 15.49 -30.33
CA SER A 668 -6.81 16.39 -30.18
C SER A 668 -7.09 17.07 -31.53
N GLU A 669 -8.37 17.39 -31.79
CA GLU A 669 -8.79 18.02 -33.04
C GLU A 669 -8.00 19.30 -33.34
N LYS A 670 -7.77 20.14 -32.32
CA LYS A 670 -6.91 21.32 -32.41
C LYS A 670 -5.50 20.97 -32.88
N THR A 671 -4.85 19.99 -32.24
CA THR A 671 -3.47 19.59 -32.59
C THR A 671 -3.40 19.04 -34.01
N TYR A 672 -4.35 18.16 -34.38
CA TYR A 672 -4.45 17.58 -35.71
C TYR A 672 -4.57 18.65 -36.82
N LYS A 673 -5.41 19.66 -36.60
CA LYS A 673 -5.59 20.76 -37.57
C LYS A 673 -4.33 21.58 -37.78
N THR A 674 -3.49 21.72 -36.74
CA THR A 674 -2.23 22.47 -36.81
C THR A 674 -1.04 21.70 -37.39
N LEU A 675 -1.17 20.39 -37.65
CA LEU A 675 -0.08 19.60 -38.22
C LEU A 675 0.28 20.04 -39.65
N ASP A 676 1.58 20.10 -39.92
CA ASP A 676 2.14 20.30 -41.25
C ASP A 676 1.90 19.08 -42.16
N ALA A 677 1.97 19.29 -43.48
CA ALA A 677 1.71 18.26 -44.47
C ALA A 677 2.69 17.06 -44.39
N PRO A 678 4.01 17.25 -44.21
CA PRO A 678 4.95 16.15 -43.96
C PRO A 678 4.58 15.30 -42.74
N THR A 679 4.24 15.91 -41.60
CA THR A 679 3.82 15.15 -40.40
C THR A 679 2.53 14.38 -40.65
N LYS A 680 1.56 14.96 -41.37
CA LYS A 680 0.33 14.25 -41.75
C LYS A 680 0.61 13.08 -42.71
N LEU A 681 1.53 13.26 -43.65
CA LEU A 681 1.98 12.21 -44.57
C LEU A 681 2.60 11.03 -43.79
N LEU A 682 3.54 11.33 -42.89
CA LEU A 682 4.23 10.35 -42.07
C LEU A 682 3.30 9.61 -41.11
N ARG A 683 2.24 10.25 -40.61
CA ARG A 683 1.33 9.66 -39.61
C ARG A 683 0.10 8.97 -40.19
N PHE A 684 -0.41 9.41 -41.35
CA PHE A 684 -1.71 8.96 -41.87
C PHE A 684 -1.69 8.36 -43.28
N LYS A 685 -0.52 8.25 -43.94
CA LYS A 685 -0.43 7.64 -45.28
C LYS A 685 0.46 6.40 -45.29
N VAL A 686 -0.14 5.22 -45.39
CA VAL A 686 0.59 3.95 -45.56
C VAL A 686 1.54 4.04 -46.78
N PRO A 687 2.81 3.59 -46.67
CA PRO A 687 3.41 2.85 -45.56
C PRO A 687 4.18 3.70 -44.54
N PHE A 688 4.21 5.03 -44.68
CA PHE A 688 5.09 5.90 -43.90
C PHE A 688 4.95 5.79 -42.37
N PRO A 689 3.74 5.56 -41.79
CA PRO A 689 3.59 5.35 -40.34
C PRO A 689 4.39 4.17 -39.79
N LEU A 690 4.74 3.20 -40.63
CA LEU A 690 5.53 2.02 -40.25
C LEU A 690 7.04 2.30 -40.13
N PHE A 691 7.46 3.55 -40.32
CA PHE A 691 8.84 3.99 -40.19
C PHE A 691 8.97 5.16 -39.20
N ALA A 692 7.97 5.37 -38.36
CA ALA A 692 7.88 6.52 -37.47
C ALA A 692 8.74 6.35 -36.22
N TYR A 693 9.02 5.12 -35.79
CA TYR A 693 9.70 4.86 -34.51
C TYR A 693 11.05 5.58 -34.32
N PRO A 694 11.99 5.59 -35.28
CA PRO A 694 13.24 6.35 -35.10
C PRO A 694 13.02 7.85 -34.89
N LEU A 695 12.03 8.43 -35.57
CA LEU A 695 11.63 9.83 -35.36
C LEU A 695 11.00 10.03 -33.99
N TYR A 696 10.16 9.10 -33.54
CA TYR A 696 9.58 9.10 -32.20
C TYR A 696 10.64 9.12 -31.10
N LEU A 697 11.75 8.38 -31.27
CA LEU A 697 12.85 8.42 -30.31
C LEU A 697 13.48 9.83 -30.21
N TRP A 698 13.51 10.58 -31.30
CA TRP A 698 14.12 11.91 -31.34
C TRP A 698 13.17 13.04 -30.95
N GLN A 699 11.88 12.96 -31.32
CA GLN A 699 10.93 14.08 -31.26
C GLN A 699 9.57 13.75 -30.61
N ARG A 700 9.36 12.51 -30.11
CA ARG A 700 8.07 12.01 -29.55
C ARG A 700 6.88 12.15 -30.51
N SER A 701 5.70 11.76 -30.02
CA SER A 701 4.42 11.91 -30.74
C SER A 701 4.05 13.41 -30.88
N PRO A 702 3.41 13.82 -31.99
CA PRO A 702 2.98 15.21 -32.16
C PRO A 702 2.11 15.70 -30.99
N GLY A 703 2.37 16.94 -30.53
CA GLY A 703 1.76 17.49 -29.32
C GLY A 703 2.55 17.22 -28.02
N LYS A 704 3.62 16.41 -28.08
CA LYS A 704 4.57 16.19 -26.98
C LYS A 704 5.98 16.66 -27.36
N SER A 705 6.74 17.13 -26.38
CA SER A 705 8.12 17.63 -26.55
C SER A 705 9.14 16.71 -25.87
N GLY A 706 10.36 16.69 -26.38
CA GLY A 706 11.50 15.98 -25.75
C GLY A 706 12.07 14.86 -26.60
N SER A 707 13.20 14.31 -26.15
CA SER A 707 13.98 13.29 -26.85
C SER A 707 14.40 12.18 -25.89
N HIS A 708 14.39 10.93 -26.35
CA HIS A 708 14.79 9.77 -25.56
C HIS A 708 16.29 9.71 -25.28
N PHE A 709 17.07 10.53 -25.99
CA PHE A 709 18.52 10.63 -25.86
C PHE A 709 18.97 11.80 -24.98
N ASN A 710 18.07 12.77 -24.73
CA ASN A 710 18.39 13.98 -23.97
C ASN A 710 18.05 13.78 -22.48
N PRO A 711 19.04 13.75 -21.57
CA PRO A 711 18.79 13.60 -20.13
C PRO A 711 17.98 14.75 -19.52
N TYR A 712 17.91 15.91 -20.18
CA TYR A 712 17.14 17.07 -19.73
C TYR A 712 15.77 17.17 -20.39
N SER A 713 15.35 16.13 -21.13
CA SER A 713 14.00 16.01 -21.68
C SER A 713 12.95 15.99 -20.56
N ASP A 714 11.79 16.63 -20.79
CA ASP A 714 10.65 16.66 -19.87
C ASP A 714 10.06 15.27 -19.57
N MET A 715 10.49 14.24 -20.30
CA MET A 715 10.17 12.84 -20.02
C MET A 715 10.81 12.28 -18.76
N PHE A 716 11.88 12.90 -18.26
CA PHE A 716 12.75 12.30 -17.25
C PHE A 716 12.86 13.19 -16.00
N THR A 717 12.77 12.57 -14.83
CA THR A 717 13.02 13.25 -13.56
C THR A 717 14.54 13.51 -13.36
N PRO A 718 14.94 14.49 -12.53
CA PRO A 718 16.36 14.76 -12.26
C PRO A 718 17.16 13.52 -11.80
N ASN A 719 16.52 12.59 -11.11
CA ASN A 719 17.15 11.36 -10.63
C ASN A 719 17.35 10.32 -11.76
N GLU A 720 16.64 10.43 -12.88
CA GLU A 720 16.72 9.48 -13.99
C GLU A 720 17.75 9.86 -15.06
N ARG A 721 18.27 11.09 -15.01
CA ARG A 721 19.18 11.65 -16.04
C ARG A 721 20.41 10.79 -16.32
N HIS A 722 21.01 10.24 -15.26
CA HIS A 722 22.20 9.42 -15.40
C HIS A 722 21.94 8.13 -16.19
N TYR A 723 20.74 7.55 -16.08
CA TYR A 723 20.33 6.40 -16.88
C TYR A 723 20.26 6.75 -18.38
N ILE A 724 19.76 7.94 -18.71
CA ILE A 724 19.67 8.39 -20.10
C ILE A 724 21.06 8.56 -20.70
N VAL A 725 21.99 9.16 -19.94
CA VAL A 725 23.39 9.27 -20.36
C VAL A 725 23.98 7.89 -20.66
N THR A 726 23.81 6.90 -19.76
CA THR A 726 24.30 5.54 -19.98
C THR A 726 23.73 4.91 -21.26
N SER A 727 22.41 4.98 -21.46
CA SER A 727 21.80 4.39 -22.66
C SER A 727 22.17 5.10 -23.95
N THR A 728 22.31 6.43 -23.94
CA THR A 728 22.81 7.20 -25.09
C THR A 728 24.25 6.82 -25.43
N LEU A 729 25.10 6.58 -24.41
CA LEU A 729 26.47 6.10 -24.63
C LEU A 729 26.48 4.68 -25.24
N CYS A 730 25.70 3.74 -24.71
CA CYS A 730 25.59 2.38 -25.28
C CYS A 730 25.11 2.41 -26.74
N TRP A 731 24.11 3.24 -27.03
CA TRP A 731 23.61 3.44 -28.39
C TRP A 731 24.69 4.03 -29.31
N ALA A 732 25.40 5.07 -28.87
CA ALA A 732 26.46 5.70 -29.65
C ALA A 732 27.61 4.71 -29.94
N LEU A 733 27.95 3.86 -28.97
CA LEU A 733 28.93 2.78 -29.14
C LEU A 733 28.47 1.76 -30.20
N MET A 734 27.18 1.41 -30.24
CA MET A 734 26.66 0.53 -31.29
C MET A 734 26.74 1.19 -32.67
N VAL A 735 26.37 2.48 -32.79
CA VAL A 735 26.49 3.20 -34.06
C VAL A 735 27.95 3.27 -34.53
N ALA A 736 28.88 3.55 -33.62
CA ALA A 736 30.31 3.52 -33.92
C ALA A 736 30.78 2.12 -34.35
N ASN A 737 30.27 1.06 -33.73
CA ASN A 737 30.56 -0.32 -34.12
C ASN A 737 30.04 -0.64 -35.53
N LEU A 738 28.81 -0.24 -35.86
CA LEU A 738 28.25 -0.41 -37.20
C LEU A 738 29.03 0.39 -38.25
N ALA A 739 29.42 1.63 -37.94
CA ALA A 739 30.25 2.45 -38.82
C ALA A 739 31.62 1.79 -39.06
N PHE A 740 32.25 1.25 -38.01
CA PHE A 740 33.50 0.50 -38.13
C PHE A 740 33.33 -0.78 -38.98
N LEU A 741 32.28 -1.56 -38.74
CA LEU A 741 31.97 -2.74 -39.57
C LEU A 741 31.73 -2.34 -41.03
N SER A 742 31.05 -1.21 -41.28
CA SER A 742 30.82 -0.68 -42.64
C SER A 742 32.12 -0.43 -43.39
N ILE A 743 33.19 -0.03 -42.70
CA ILE A 743 34.52 0.17 -43.28
C ILE A 743 35.19 -1.18 -43.59
N ILE A 744 35.03 -2.18 -42.73
CA ILE A 744 35.65 -3.50 -42.89
C ILE A 744 34.98 -4.32 -44.01
N ILE A 745 33.66 -4.50 -43.94
CA ILE A 745 32.92 -5.41 -44.83
C ILE A 745 32.27 -4.71 -46.02
N GLY A 746 32.34 -3.37 -46.05
CA GLY A 746 31.73 -2.52 -47.05
C GLY A 746 30.29 -2.11 -46.70
N PRO A 747 29.89 -0.87 -47.06
CA PRO A 747 28.59 -0.31 -46.68
C PRO A 747 27.42 -1.08 -47.30
N THR A 748 27.54 -1.57 -48.54
CA THR A 748 26.48 -2.32 -49.21
C THR A 748 26.18 -3.64 -48.50
N LEU A 749 27.22 -4.37 -48.08
CA LEU A 749 27.05 -5.64 -47.38
C LEU A 749 26.48 -5.42 -45.98
N LEU A 750 26.96 -4.41 -45.25
CA LEU A 750 26.37 -4.06 -43.95
C LEU A 750 24.91 -3.63 -44.08
N PHE A 751 24.57 -2.83 -45.09
CA PHE A 751 23.19 -2.42 -45.33
C PHE A 751 22.28 -3.62 -45.60
N ASN A 752 22.76 -4.61 -46.35
CA ASN A 752 22.01 -5.85 -46.58
C ASN A 752 21.93 -6.74 -45.33
N LEU A 753 23.01 -6.83 -44.53
CA LEU A 753 23.07 -7.70 -43.35
C LEU A 753 22.34 -7.11 -42.13
N TYR A 754 22.31 -5.79 -41.98
CA TYR A 754 21.78 -5.11 -40.80
C TYR A 754 20.77 -4.02 -41.15
N GLY A 755 21.06 -3.16 -42.14
CA GLY A 755 20.22 -2.01 -42.48
C GLY A 755 18.79 -2.37 -42.89
N ILE A 756 18.62 -3.26 -43.88
CA ILE A 756 17.29 -3.70 -44.34
C ILE A 756 16.56 -4.52 -43.25
N PRO A 757 17.20 -5.49 -42.57
CA PRO A 757 16.59 -6.14 -41.40
C PRO A 757 16.14 -5.17 -40.31
N TYR A 758 16.93 -4.13 -40.01
CA TYR A 758 16.58 -3.09 -39.05
C TYR A 758 15.33 -2.32 -39.49
N LEU A 759 15.19 -1.98 -40.77
CA LEU A 759 13.98 -1.35 -41.30
C LEU A 759 12.75 -2.25 -41.14
N ILE A 760 12.89 -3.56 -41.34
CA ILE A 760 11.81 -4.53 -41.13
C ILE A 760 11.45 -4.64 -39.65
N PHE A 761 12.43 -4.60 -38.75
CA PHE A 761 12.18 -4.51 -37.31
C PHE A 761 11.38 -3.25 -36.94
N VAL A 762 11.77 -2.10 -37.47
CA VAL A 762 11.04 -0.83 -37.27
C VAL A 762 9.60 -0.96 -37.75
N MET A 763 9.39 -1.57 -38.92
CA MET A 763 8.04 -1.84 -39.44
C MET A 763 7.24 -2.74 -38.51
N TRP A 764 7.83 -3.82 -37.99
CA TRP A 764 7.17 -4.69 -37.01
C TRP A 764 6.77 -3.92 -35.75
N LEU A 765 7.65 -3.06 -35.24
CA LEU A 765 7.41 -2.29 -34.04
C LEU A 765 6.26 -1.30 -34.18
N ASP A 766 6.25 -0.50 -35.24
CA ASP A 766 5.15 0.41 -35.49
C ASP A 766 3.85 -0.35 -35.83
N PHE A 767 3.93 -1.45 -36.58
CA PHE A 767 2.77 -2.29 -36.92
C PHE A 767 2.09 -2.91 -35.69
N VAL A 768 2.87 -3.56 -34.82
CA VAL A 768 2.36 -4.24 -33.63
C VAL A 768 1.81 -3.21 -32.65
N THR A 769 2.60 -2.17 -32.33
CA THR A 769 2.18 -1.14 -31.38
C THR A 769 0.92 -0.44 -31.87
N TYR A 770 0.84 -0.06 -33.16
CA TYR A 770 -0.36 0.58 -33.69
C TYR A 770 -1.60 -0.31 -33.56
N LEU A 771 -1.52 -1.57 -34.01
CA LEU A 771 -2.66 -2.50 -34.03
C LEU A 771 -3.16 -2.89 -32.65
N HIS A 772 -2.30 -2.87 -31.64
CA HIS A 772 -2.67 -3.14 -30.26
C HIS A 772 -3.43 -1.99 -29.59
N HIS A 773 -3.28 -0.76 -30.09
CA HIS A 773 -3.91 0.44 -29.54
C HIS A 773 -5.00 1.04 -30.44
N HIS A 774 -5.27 0.42 -31.59
CA HIS A 774 -6.32 0.83 -32.53
C HIS A 774 -7.28 -0.32 -32.83
N GLY A 775 -8.57 -0.02 -32.74
CA GLY A 775 -9.66 -0.93 -33.06
C GLY A 775 -10.09 -0.73 -34.51
N HIS A 776 -10.55 -1.80 -35.16
CA HIS A 776 -11.09 -1.71 -36.51
C HIS A 776 -12.62 -1.90 -36.53
N GLU A 777 -13.11 -3.08 -36.13
CA GLU A 777 -14.54 -3.41 -36.17
C GLU A 777 -15.34 -2.64 -35.10
N GLN A 778 -14.68 -2.27 -34.00
CA GLN A 778 -15.24 -1.46 -32.93
C GLN A 778 -14.25 -0.35 -32.58
N LYS A 779 -14.75 0.88 -32.47
CA LYS A 779 -13.93 2.00 -32.00
C LYS A 779 -13.61 1.82 -30.52
N LEU A 780 -12.37 2.13 -30.17
CA LEU A 780 -11.90 2.05 -28.79
C LEU A 780 -12.16 3.39 -28.09
N PRO A 781 -12.72 3.38 -26.87
CA PRO A 781 -12.85 4.59 -26.08
C PRO A 781 -11.49 5.04 -25.58
N TRP A 782 -11.30 6.35 -25.52
CA TRP A 782 -10.20 7.02 -24.84
C TRP A 782 -10.76 7.92 -23.76
N TYR A 783 -10.04 8.09 -22.65
CA TYR A 783 -10.58 8.71 -21.46
C TYR A 783 -9.77 9.94 -21.03
N ARG A 784 -10.47 10.88 -20.37
CA ARG A 784 -9.90 12.07 -19.71
C ARG A 784 -10.35 12.15 -18.27
N GLY A 785 -9.58 12.89 -17.47
CA GLY A 785 -9.99 13.32 -16.14
C GLY A 785 -10.47 12.17 -15.25
N LYS A 786 -11.70 12.28 -14.75
CA LYS A 786 -12.28 11.31 -13.79
C LYS A 786 -12.82 10.03 -14.45
N GLU A 787 -13.01 10.04 -15.77
CA GLU A 787 -13.47 8.85 -16.49
C GLU A 787 -12.30 7.86 -16.70
N TRP A 788 -11.06 8.35 -16.72
CA TRP A 788 -9.92 7.46 -16.83
C TRP A 788 -9.66 6.68 -15.54
N SER A 789 -9.37 5.39 -15.68
CA SER A 789 -8.78 4.55 -14.64
C SER A 789 -7.83 3.55 -15.29
N TYR A 790 -6.84 3.07 -14.53
CA TYR A 790 -5.89 2.06 -14.99
C TYR A 790 -6.57 0.85 -15.65
N LEU A 791 -7.64 0.31 -15.02
CA LEU A 791 -8.37 -0.82 -15.58
C LEU A 791 -9.09 -0.46 -16.89
N ARG A 792 -9.86 0.64 -16.91
CA ARG A 792 -10.60 1.05 -18.13
C ARG A 792 -9.65 1.30 -19.29
N GLY A 793 -8.54 1.97 -19.03
CA GLY A 793 -7.49 2.18 -20.02
C GLY A 793 -6.83 0.88 -20.50
N GLY A 794 -6.75 -0.16 -19.68
CA GLY A 794 -6.13 -1.43 -20.08
C GLY A 794 -7.02 -2.22 -21.02
N LEU A 795 -8.33 -2.15 -20.80
CA LEU A 795 -9.35 -2.79 -21.61
C LEU A 795 -9.56 -2.11 -22.98
N THR A 796 -8.91 -0.97 -23.24
CA THR A 796 -8.88 -0.36 -24.58
C THR A 796 -7.82 -0.98 -25.47
N THR A 797 -6.84 -1.69 -24.92
CA THR A 797 -5.87 -2.43 -25.74
C THR A 797 -6.52 -3.65 -26.38
N VAL A 798 -5.91 -4.16 -27.45
CA VAL A 798 -6.50 -5.25 -28.23
C VAL A 798 -5.47 -6.32 -28.54
N ASP A 799 -5.84 -7.57 -28.25
CA ASP A 799 -5.05 -8.73 -28.62
C ASP A 799 -5.04 -8.93 -30.15
N ARG A 800 -3.95 -9.49 -30.66
CA ARG A 800 -3.74 -9.78 -32.10
C ARG A 800 -3.06 -11.13 -32.27
N ASP A 801 -3.52 -11.88 -33.27
CA ASP A 801 -2.92 -13.15 -33.66
C ASP A 801 -2.03 -12.94 -34.89
N TYR A 802 -0.71 -13.10 -34.73
CA TYR A 802 0.29 -12.92 -35.79
C TYR A 802 0.61 -14.22 -36.55
N GLY A 803 -0.14 -15.31 -36.35
CA GLY A 803 0.06 -16.58 -37.05
C GLY A 803 1.38 -17.24 -36.65
N ILE A 804 2.20 -17.63 -37.63
CA ILE A 804 3.49 -18.29 -37.37
C ILE A 804 4.48 -17.42 -36.59
N PHE A 805 4.27 -16.10 -36.57
CA PHE A 805 5.18 -15.16 -35.91
C PHE A 805 4.94 -15.05 -34.41
N ASN A 806 3.83 -15.55 -33.87
CA ASN A 806 3.50 -15.42 -32.44
C ASN A 806 4.64 -15.89 -31.52
N ASN A 807 5.22 -17.06 -31.80
CA ASN A 807 6.30 -17.60 -30.97
C ASN A 807 7.59 -16.77 -31.06
N ILE A 808 7.90 -16.22 -32.24
CA ILE A 808 9.06 -15.34 -32.44
C ILE A 808 8.81 -13.99 -31.74
N HIS A 809 7.57 -13.54 -31.73
CA HIS A 809 7.11 -12.35 -31.02
C HIS A 809 6.97 -12.57 -29.52
N HIS A 810 7.36 -13.75 -29.01
CA HIS A 810 7.23 -14.12 -27.59
C HIS A 810 5.80 -13.95 -27.07
N ASP A 811 4.82 -14.24 -27.92
CA ASP A 811 3.38 -14.22 -27.61
C ASP A 811 2.85 -12.87 -27.09
N ILE A 812 3.55 -11.77 -27.39
CA ILE A 812 3.18 -10.39 -27.04
C ILE A 812 1.84 -9.94 -27.63
N GLY A 813 1.29 -10.69 -28.61
CA GLY A 813 -0.06 -10.49 -29.13
C GLY A 813 -1.17 -10.61 -28.09
N THR A 814 -0.86 -11.13 -26.90
CA THR A 814 -1.73 -11.12 -25.70
C THR A 814 -1.61 -9.82 -24.89
N HIS A 815 -1.81 -8.71 -25.60
CA HIS A 815 -1.45 -7.37 -25.16
C HIS A 815 -2.31 -6.82 -24.02
N VAL A 816 -3.56 -7.28 -23.86
CA VAL A 816 -4.46 -6.82 -22.78
C VAL A 816 -3.91 -7.19 -21.40
N ILE A 817 -3.55 -8.47 -21.21
CA ILE A 817 -2.97 -8.94 -19.94
C ILE A 817 -1.57 -8.39 -19.75
N HIS A 818 -0.81 -8.26 -20.83
CA HIS A 818 0.46 -7.58 -20.79
C HIS A 818 0.36 -6.14 -20.25
N HIS A 819 -0.66 -5.38 -20.67
CA HIS A 819 -0.87 -4.02 -20.20
C HIS A 819 -1.34 -3.94 -18.73
N LEU A 820 -2.25 -4.83 -18.35
CA LEU A 820 -2.80 -4.88 -16.99
C LEU A 820 -1.80 -5.46 -15.98
N PHE A 821 -0.90 -6.35 -16.42
CA PHE A 821 0.07 -7.06 -15.58
C PHE A 821 1.41 -7.27 -16.31
N PRO A 822 2.18 -6.20 -16.59
CA PRO A 822 3.42 -6.29 -17.35
C PRO A 822 4.52 -7.11 -16.66
N GLN A 823 4.31 -7.53 -15.42
CA GLN A 823 5.22 -8.35 -14.61
C GLN A 823 5.21 -9.83 -14.96
N ILE A 824 4.18 -10.28 -15.68
CA ILE A 824 4.07 -11.66 -16.13
C ILE A 824 5.11 -11.88 -17.24
N PRO A 825 6.04 -12.84 -17.11
CA PRO A 825 6.98 -13.17 -18.17
C PRO A 825 6.26 -13.57 -19.45
N HIS A 826 6.82 -13.20 -20.61
CA HIS A 826 6.24 -13.47 -21.91
C HIS A 826 5.81 -14.95 -22.09
N TYR A 827 6.62 -15.88 -21.60
CA TYR A 827 6.36 -17.34 -21.67
C TYR A 827 5.20 -17.84 -20.79
N HIS A 828 4.53 -16.95 -20.04
CA HIS A 828 3.31 -17.21 -19.30
C HIS A 828 2.11 -16.36 -19.74
N LEU A 829 2.27 -15.45 -20.71
CA LEU A 829 1.21 -14.52 -21.09
C LEU A 829 -0.01 -15.21 -21.72
N ILE A 830 0.18 -16.23 -22.56
CA ILE A 830 -0.94 -17.01 -23.12
C ILE A 830 -1.75 -17.66 -22.01
N GLU A 831 -1.08 -18.31 -21.07
CA GLU A 831 -1.73 -18.98 -19.94
C GLU A 831 -2.49 -17.99 -19.05
N ALA A 832 -1.86 -16.85 -18.73
CA ALA A 832 -2.48 -15.79 -17.96
C ALA A 832 -3.71 -15.20 -18.68
N THR A 833 -3.62 -15.02 -19.99
CA THR A 833 -4.73 -14.54 -20.84
C THR A 833 -5.87 -15.53 -20.85
N MET A 834 -5.61 -16.81 -21.10
CA MET A 834 -6.64 -17.84 -21.07
C MET A 834 -7.36 -17.90 -19.72
N ALA A 835 -6.64 -17.74 -18.60
CA ALA A 835 -7.23 -17.71 -17.28
C ALA A 835 -8.10 -16.46 -17.04
N ALA A 836 -7.64 -15.29 -17.52
CA ALA A 836 -8.31 -14.01 -17.33
C ALA A 836 -9.57 -13.83 -18.19
N LYS A 837 -9.66 -14.48 -19.37
CA LYS A 837 -10.80 -14.37 -20.30
C LYS A 837 -12.16 -14.52 -19.62
N SER A 838 -12.28 -15.49 -18.72
CA SER A 838 -13.53 -15.77 -18.00
C SER A 838 -14.00 -14.61 -17.11
N VAL A 839 -13.06 -13.81 -16.58
CA VAL A 839 -13.37 -12.63 -15.76
C VAL A 839 -13.67 -11.42 -16.62
N LEU A 840 -12.95 -11.26 -17.73
CA LEU A 840 -13.10 -10.12 -18.62
C LEU A 840 -14.44 -10.12 -19.39
N GLY A 841 -15.00 -11.30 -19.69
CA GLY A 841 -16.30 -11.41 -20.36
C GLY A 841 -16.36 -10.62 -21.67
N ASP A 842 -17.44 -9.86 -21.88
CA ASP A 842 -17.66 -9.05 -23.09
C ASP A 842 -16.61 -7.93 -23.29
N TYR A 843 -15.87 -7.55 -22.25
CA TYR A 843 -14.77 -6.59 -22.37
C TYR A 843 -13.52 -7.19 -23.03
N TYR A 844 -13.41 -8.51 -23.10
CA TYR A 844 -12.33 -9.17 -23.84
C TYR A 844 -12.69 -9.36 -25.30
N ARG A 845 -11.85 -8.83 -26.18
CA ARG A 845 -12.02 -8.95 -27.63
C ARG A 845 -11.18 -10.11 -28.13
N GLU A 846 -11.83 -11.23 -28.42
CA GLU A 846 -11.16 -12.39 -29.00
C GLU A 846 -10.48 -12.01 -30.33
N PRO A 847 -9.16 -12.21 -30.46
CA PRO A 847 -8.47 -11.89 -31.71
C PRO A 847 -8.94 -12.83 -32.82
N LYS A 848 -9.22 -12.26 -33.99
CA LYS A 848 -9.45 -13.04 -35.21
C LYS A 848 -8.22 -13.90 -35.48
N LYS A 849 -8.43 -15.21 -35.61
CA LYS A 849 -7.34 -16.16 -35.86
C LYS A 849 -6.71 -15.91 -37.22
N SER A 850 -5.38 -15.90 -37.22
CA SER A 850 -4.59 -15.82 -38.45
C SER A 850 -4.44 -17.19 -39.09
N GLY A 851 -4.33 -17.21 -40.42
CA GLY A 851 -3.76 -18.36 -41.12
C GLY A 851 -2.25 -18.43 -40.88
N TRP A 852 -1.50 -19.01 -41.82
CA TRP A 852 -0.04 -19.04 -41.70
C TRP A 852 0.56 -17.62 -41.67
N ILE A 853 0.02 -16.71 -42.48
CA ILE A 853 0.43 -15.31 -42.54
C ILE A 853 -0.76 -14.43 -42.12
N PRO A 854 -0.56 -13.40 -41.27
CA PRO A 854 -1.64 -12.58 -40.72
C PRO A 854 -2.12 -11.49 -41.70
N VAL A 855 -2.53 -11.86 -42.92
CA VAL A 855 -2.91 -10.90 -43.99
C VAL A 855 -4.05 -9.97 -43.57
N HIS A 856 -4.99 -10.47 -42.76
CA HIS A 856 -6.13 -9.67 -42.29
C HIS A 856 -5.72 -8.49 -41.40
N LEU A 857 -4.55 -8.54 -40.74
CA LEU A 857 -4.05 -7.44 -39.92
C LEU A 857 -3.59 -6.26 -40.77
N ILE A 858 -3.17 -6.49 -42.02
CA ILE A 858 -2.83 -5.43 -42.97
C ILE A 858 -4.08 -4.61 -43.32
N ASP A 859 -5.21 -5.29 -43.54
CA ASP A 859 -6.49 -4.63 -43.81
C ASP A 859 -6.94 -3.79 -42.60
N ASN A 860 -6.85 -4.35 -41.38
CA ASN A 860 -7.15 -3.63 -40.14
C ASN A 860 -6.29 -2.37 -39.99
N LEU A 861 -4.97 -2.47 -40.24
CA LEU A 861 -4.04 -1.35 -40.18
C LEU A 861 -4.43 -0.25 -41.18
N VAL A 862 -4.60 -0.62 -42.46
CA VAL A 862 -4.89 0.33 -43.54
C VAL A 862 -6.21 1.05 -43.29
N LYS A 863 -7.23 0.35 -42.82
CA LYS A 863 -8.53 0.95 -42.52
C LYS A 863 -8.48 1.88 -41.31
N SER A 864 -7.84 1.46 -40.22
CA SER A 864 -7.70 2.29 -39.02
C SER A 864 -6.90 3.57 -39.32
N ILE A 865 -5.75 3.48 -40.01
CA ILE A 865 -4.96 4.66 -40.42
C ILE A 865 -5.79 5.65 -41.27
N LYS A 866 -6.70 5.14 -42.12
CA LYS A 866 -7.58 5.95 -42.97
C LYS A 866 -8.78 6.55 -42.23
N GLN A 867 -9.12 6.07 -41.04
CA GLN A 867 -10.36 6.44 -40.34
C GLN A 867 -10.10 7.15 -39.01
N ASP A 868 -8.99 6.83 -38.33
CA ASP A 868 -8.67 7.26 -36.98
C ASP A 868 -7.68 8.44 -37.00
N HIS A 869 -8.20 9.65 -37.22
CA HIS A 869 -7.35 10.83 -37.42
C HIS A 869 -7.16 11.68 -36.15
N TYR A 870 -8.26 11.92 -35.42
CA TYR A 870 -8.25 12.78 -34.22
C TYR A 870 -9.38 12.40 -33.26
N VAL A 871 -9.35 12.95 -32.05
CA VAL A 871 -10.45 12.89 -31.07
C VAL A 871 -10.95 14.31 -30.76
N SER A 872 -12.23 14.45 -30.43
CA SER A 872 -12.81 15.75 -30.08
C SER A 872 -12.07 16.40 -28.92
N ASP A 873 -11.87 17.72 -28.99
CA ASP A 873 -11.33 18.51 -27.88
C ASP A 873 -12.29 18.57 -26.66
N ALA A 874 -13.56 18.18 -26.84
CA ALA A 874 -14.59 18.14 -25.80
C ALA A 874 -14.95 16.70 -25.38
N GLY A 875 -15.44 16.54 -24.15
CA GLY A 875 -15.91 15.26 -23.60
C GLY A 875 -14.85 14.49 -22.81
N ASP A 876 -15.30 13.71 -21.82
CA ASP A 876 -14.43 12.93 -20.94
C ASP A 876 -14.21 11.49 -21.42
N VAL A 877 -15.11 10.98 -22.27
CA VAL A 877 -14.97 9.73 -23.03
C VAL A 877 -15.04 10.09 -24.50
N VAL A 878 -13.99 9.79 -25.26
CA VAL A 878 -13.89 10.16 -26.68
C VAL A 878 -13.47 8.98 -27.54
N TYR A 879 -13.83 9.06 -28.81
CA TYR A 879 -13.53 8.06 -29.82
C TYR A 879 -12.85 8.74 -31.01
N TYR A 880 -12.04 7.99 -31.73
CA TYR A 880 -11.42 8.45 -32.97
C TYR A 880 -12.48 8.90 -33.98
N GLN A 881 -12.18 9.99 -34.69
CA GLN A 881 -13.00 10.62 -35.71
C GLN A 881 -12.25 10.68 -37.04
N THR A 882 -13.02 10.64 -38.11
CA THR A 882 -12.52 10.63 -39.48
C THR A 882 -12.53 12.03 -40.08
N ASP A 883 -11.40 12.45 -40.63
CA ASP A 883 -11.35 13.60 -41.53
C ASP A 883 -11.69 13.16 -42.96
N TYR A 884 -12.92 13.41 -43.38
CA TYR A 884 -13.38 13.03 -44.73
C TYR A 884 -12.68 13.79 -45.86
N ARG A 885 -12.05 14.94 -45.56
CA ARG A 885 -11.28 15.69 -46.57
C ARG A 885 -10.02 14.95 -46.98
N MET A 886 -9.39 14.22 -46.06
CA MET A 886 -8.24 13.34 -46.35
C MET A 886 -8.63 12.15 -47.25
N LEU A 887 -9.91 11.75 -47.24
CA LEU A 887 -10.45 10.68 -48.07
C LEU A 887 -10.95 11.16 -49.44
N GLY A 888 -10.86 12.46 -49.74
CA GLY A 888 -11.33 13.04 -51.00
C GLY A 888 -12.86 13.10 -51.15
N LYS A 889 -13.63 12.88 -50.07
CA LYS A 889 -15.09 13.02 -50.06
C LYS A 889 -15.48 14.40 -49.53
N LYS A 890 -16.29 15.16 -50.28
CA LYS A 890 -16.92 16.38 -49.75
C LYS A 890 -17.91 15.97 -48.64
N MET A 891 -17.90 16.70 -47.53
CA MET A 891 -18.96 16.57 -46.52
C MET A 891 -20.26 17.08 -47.14
N GLU A 892 -21.27 16.23 -47.23
CA GLU A 892 -22.66 16.64 -47.47
C GLU A 892 -23.31 17.12 -46.17
#